data_AF-A0A3P9L6E0-F1
#
_entry.id   AF-A0A3P9L6E0-F1
#
_cell.length_a   1.000
_cell.length_b   1.000
_cell.length_c   1.000
_cell.angle_alpha   90.00
_cell.angle_beta   90.00
_cell.angle_gamma   90.00
#
_symmetry.space_group_name_H-M   'P 1'
#
loop_
_entity.id
_entity.type
_entity.pdbx_description
1 polymer ?
#
loop_
_entity_poly.entity_id
_entity_poly.type
_entity_poly.pdbx_seq_one_letter_code
_entity_poly.pdbx_strand_id
1 'polypeptide(L)'
;MFNSKGSGHSKRGRTWGFCILLLFTTPLSCFANFRQAKELIYKIKEGLPKGTFIGAIGRDLNLNFTVEPPFSFNLPQKKVSDQYVKLNNSTGELYTSATEIDRETLCPDNSVRWGCDLSLDVIVLPQQYFQLIKIKILIEDVNDNRPKFPTDEISMFIPENSPINARYTVEQSAVDPDLGTYGVQTYWLVNDFGLFTLDVEENEGGELTPFLIVVEDLDREVQDEYITDIIAEDGGTPPLLGAATLKIIITDVNDNCPQFTESQINVTLHGNSTKGVHLARLHAFDPDLGSNALISYTYSERVPRTTRTLFHLDKTTGLIKLAGKIDSATHTFYKLTVLANGPGCIPAVATVTVHVIKVLTGPPAVISRYIAPEKDGVVTLKESEPAFSPIAFFTVKNMDLNQKVDCHLEGFGPFRIVPYQLLKNEYLLETTEPLDYEKTQDYELIVVANNTHGVVIKTFLKVQILDENDNAPVFQQALVEISIEENNLPNSFLTQLQATDQDSGSRGQVIYLLGGDAPGVFVVDQVTGVLTVATSLDREEKEKYRFIVRAIDHGTPRRESIATVVVTVLDRNDNSPRFINKDFTFFVPENFPGYGEIGVLSVTDADAAENGWVALSILNGSDIFMIDTGRGALRAKTSLDREQQGTYQLWIEAVDGGKPALSSITMVTVLLLDVNDNPPVVLFPQSNQSYMLVLPNTEPGTSITEVYAVDKDTGMNAVIAYSIIKRKGGEPGSFAIDPETGNITLQRELSIRGLYSLLVKVSDHGQPEPLYSTVMVNFFVNETVCNESYVQSLLTREADIEVEEKPWYIGQMTDGPERYELFPCRPVLIALSVTCLGLFSLVVTLLTYMCYKKFKKIRKKGSEVEIPLKTKNDSAKTINRKLRQVSNI
;
A
#
# COMPACT_ATOMS: atom_id res chain seq x y z
N MET A 1 30.09 -59.64 28.72
CA MET A 1 29.99 -59.74 30.20
C MET A 1 28.70 -59.00 30.57
N PHE A 2 27.73 -59.56 31.32
CA PHE A 2 27.80 -59.95 32.75
C PHE A 2 28.29 -58.77 33.60
N ASN A 3 27.60 -58.29 34.65
CA ASN A 3 26.65 -58.89 35.61
C ASN A 3 25.73 -57.76 36.17
N SER A 4 24.74 -57.93 37.07
CA SER A 4 23.75 -58.98 37.40
C SER A 4 23.08 -58.59 38.74
N LYS A 5 21.74 -58.51 38.79
CA LYS A 5 20.85 -58.65 39.96
C LYS A 5 21.33 -58.25 41.40
N GLY A 6 20.65 -57.24 41.96
CA GLY A 6 19.64 -57.49 43.01
C GLY A 6 19.99 -57.32 44.51
N SER A 7 18.92 -57.22 45.32
CA SER A 7 18.90 -57.02 46.81
C SER A 7 19.36 -55.63 47.30
N GLY A 8 18.80 -55.03 48.37
CA GLY A 8 17.57 -55.39 49.09
C GLY A 8 17.49 -54.84 50.54
N HIS A 9 16.25 -54.73 51.04
CA HIS A 9 15.85 -54.64 52.47
C HIS A 9 16.02 -53.34 53.28
N SER A 10 14.99 -53.08 54.08
CA SER A 10 14.78 -51.99 55.05
C SER A 10 15.16 -52.41 56.48
N LYS A 11 15.49 -51.44 57.39
CA LYS A 11 14.72 -51.23 58.66
C LYS A 11 15.25 -50.14 59.62
N ARG A 12 14.27 -49.34 60.11
CA ARG A 12 14.09 -48.74 61.47
C ARG A 12 15.09 -47.71 62.06
N GLY A 13 14.53 -46.56 62.46
CA GLY A 13 14.96 -45.63 63.54
C GLY A 13 13.71 -45.05 64.26
N ARG A 14 13.83 -44.43 65.45
CA ARG A 14 12.65 -44.12 66.33
C ARG A 14 12.89 -43.01 67.39
N THR A 15 12.07 -41.94 67.38
CA THR A 15 11.67 -41.03 68.51
C THR A 15 10.61 -40.02 67.98
N TRP A 16 9.51 -39.56 68.60
CA TRP A 16 9.06 -39.20 69.99
C TRP A 16 9.35 -37.75 70.47
N GLY A 17 8.29 -37.00 70.87
CA GLY A 17 8.33 -35.65 71.49
C GLY A 17 7.47 -34.58 70.75
N PHE A 18 6.17 -34.36 71.01
CA PHE A 18 5.45 -33.67 72.12
C PHE A 18 5.57 -32.12 72.22
N CYS A 19 4.43 -31.41 72.05
CA CYS A 19 4.02 -30.14 72.71
C CYS A 19 2.53 -29.87 72.34
N ILE A 20 1.57 -29.85 73.27
CA ILE A 20 1.15 -28.77 74.21
C ILE A 20 0.09 -27.82 73.61
N LEU A 21 -0.90 -27.43 74.44
CA LEU A 21 -2.22 -26.93 74.04
C LEU A 21 -2.63 -25.70 74.90
N LEU A 22 -2.97 -24.58 74.26
CA LEU A 22 -3.66 -23.38 74.82
C LEU A 22 -4.47 -22.75 73.67
N LEU A 23 -5.80 -22.94 73.57
CA LEU A 23 -6.91 -22.33 74.32
C LEU A 23 -7.10 -20.80 74.09
N PHE A 24 -8.20 -20.46 73.37
CA PHE A 24 -9.20 -19.36 73.56
C PHE A 24 -8.74 -17.95 74.01
N THR A 25 -9.36 -16.82 73.58
CA THR A 25 -10.70 -16.54 73.00
C THR A 25 -10.65 -15.48 71.87
N THR A 26 -11.68 -15.44 71.01
CA THR A 26 -11.99 -14.28 70.14
C THR A 26 -12.65 -13.13 70.94
N PRO A 27 -12.69 -11.88 70.41
CA PRO A 27 -13.90 -11.47 69.68
C PRO A 27 -13.67 -10.50 68.48
N LEU A 28 -14.59 -10.57 67.51
CA LEU A 28 -15.06 -9.56 66.52
C LEU A 28 -14.07 -8.64 65.74
N SER A 29 -14.51 -8.27 64.53
CA SER A 29 -14.02 -7.16 63.69
C SER A 29 -12.56 -7.19 63.22
N CYS A 30 -12.30 -7.99 62.18
CA CYS A 30 -11.58 -7.50 61.00
C CYS A 30 -12.66 -7.21 59.93
N PHE A 31 -12.70 -6.08 59.20
CA PHE A 31 -11.63 -5.13 58.89
C PHE A 31 -10.36 -5.82 58.37
N ALA A 32 -10.57 -6.67 57.37
CA ALA A 32 -9.55 -6.96 56.38
C ALA A 32 -9.07 -5.63 55.77
N ASN A 33 -7.82 -5.25 56.02
CA ASN A 33 -7.24 -4.08 55.38
C ASN A 33 -7.10 -4.37 53.88
N PHE A 34 -7.90 -3.71 53.04
CA PHE A 34 -7.53 -3.55 51.64
C PHE A 34 -6.19 -2.81 51.62
N ARG A 35 -5.10 -3.55 51.36
CA ARG A 35 -3.81 -2.93 51.04
C ARG A 35 -4.04 -2.04 49.82
N GLN A 36 -3.67 -0.77 49.96
CA GLN A 36 -3.62 0.18 48.86
C GLN A 36 -2.90 -0.47 47.68
N ALA A 37 -3.53 -0.47 46.50
CA ALA A 37 -3.00 -1.17 45.33
C ALA A 37 -1.58 -0.65 45.04
N LYS A 38 -0.62 -1.56 44.97
CA LYS A 38 0.75 -1.20 44.61
C LYS A 38 0.81 -1.03 43.09
N GLU A 39 1.47 0.03 42.66
CA GLU A 39 1.76 0.31 41.26
C GLU A 39 3.21 -0.07 40.95
N LEU A 40 3.42 -0.73 39.82
CA LEU A 40 4.72 -1.01 39.22
C LEU A 40 4.78 -0.30 37.87
N ILE A 41 5.92 0.28 37.55
CA ILE A 41 6.16 0.91 36.25
C ILE A 41 7.32 0.20 35.58
N TYR A 42 7.07 -0.37 34.40
CA TYR A 42 8.09 -0.92 33.52
C TYR A 42 8.26 0.01 32.30
N LYS A 43 9.44 -0.04 31.68
CA LYS A 43 9.78 0.69 30.45
C LYS A 43 10.30 -0.32 29.44
N ILE A 44 9.76 -0.28 28.23
CA ILE A 44 10.20 -1.08 27.10
C ILE A 44 10.21 -0.22 25.85
N LYS A 45 11.08 -0.54 24.89
CA LYS A 45 10.91 -0.02 23.52
C LYS A 45 9.79 -0.75 22.80
N GLU A 46 9.26 -0.14 21.75
CA GLU A 46 8.47 -0.83 20.74
C GLU A 46 9.35 -1.66 19.78
N GLY A 47 8.71 -2.34 18.81
CA GLY A 47 9.38 -3.27 17.89
C GLY A 47 10.09 -4.45 18.56
N LEU A 48 9.90 -4.64 19.88
CA LEU A 48 10.65 -5.64 20.64
C LEU A 48 10.15 -7.06 20.35
N PRO A 49 11.06 -7.99 19.99
CA PRO A 49 10.66 -9.32 19.54
C PRO A 49 9.91 -10.08 20.62
N LYS A 50 8.95 -10.90 20.18
CA LYS A 50 8.13 -11.82 21.00
C LYS A 50 8.97 -12.56 22.04
N GLY A 51 8.55 -12.52 23.30
CA GLY A 51 9.24 -13.18 24.41
C GLY A 51 10.41 -12.38 24.99
N THR A 52 10.58 -11.11 24.62
CA THR A 52 11.48 -10.19 25.33
C THR A 52 10.99 -9.99 26.76
N PHE A 53 11.90 -10.08 27.73
CA PHE A 53 11.59 -9.94 29.16
C PHE A 53 11.33 -8.46 29.52
N ILE A 54 10.21 -8.20 30.19
CA ILE A 54 9.73 -6.86 30.59
C ILE A 54 10.02 -6.58 32.08
N GLY A 55 9.84 -7.56 32.95
CA GLY A 55 9.97 -7.38 34.40
C GLY A 55 9.56 -8.60 35.23
N ALA A 56 9.81 -8.57 36.55
CA ALA A 56 9.59 -9.70 37.45
C ALA A 56 8.76 -9.28 38.67
N ILE A 57 7.45 -9.11 38.50
CA ILE A 57 6.47 -8.56 39.46
C ILE A 57 6.69 -9.08 40.88
N GLY A 58 6.83 -10.40 41.08
CA GLY A 58 7.03 -10.98 42.40
C GLY A 58 8.40 -10.67 43.03
N ARG A 59 9.45 -10.57 42.22
CA ARG A 59 10.81 -10.17 42.64
C ARG A 59 10.86 -8.69 42.98
N ASP A 60 10.29 -7.86 42.11
CA ASP A 60 10.32 -6.40 42.21
C ASP A 60 9.46 -5.88 43.39
N LEU A 61 8.37 -6.59 43.72
CA LEU A 61 7.56 -6.36 44.92
C LEU A 61 8.17 -6.94 46.21
N ASN A 62 9.31 -7.64 46.13
CA ASN A 62 9.95 -8.40 47.22
C ASN A 62 9.00 -9.42 47.88
N LEU A 63 8.24 -10.16 47.09
CA LEU A 63 7.38 -11.23 47.58
C LEU A 63 8.23 -12.47 47.92
N ASN A 64 8.02 -13.04 49.11
CA ASN A 64 8.76 -14.23 49.52
C ASN A 64 8.15 -15.49 48.89
N PHE A 65 8.76 -15.98 47.81
CA PHE A 65 8.35 -17.19 47.10
C PHE A 65 8.44 -18.49 47.93
N THR A 66 9.00 -18.48 49.15
CA THR A 66 9.04 -19.66 50.06
C THR A 66 7.79 -19.79 50.94
N VAL A 67 6.66 -19.21 50.55
CA VAL A 67 5.38 -19.27 51.27
C VAL A 67 4.47 -20.30 50.61
N GLU A 68 3.76 -21.11 51.41
CA GLU A 68 2.77 -22.07 50.92
C GLU A 68 1.33 -21.63 51.28
N PRO A 69 0.36 -21.72 50.35
CA PRO A 69 0.54 -22.03 48.93
C PRO A 69 1.38 -20.95 48.20
N PRO A 70 2.17 -21.33 47.18
CA PRO A 70 3.02 -20.41 46.43
C PRO A 70 2.20 -19.31 45.75
N PHE A 71 2.83 -18.16 45.53
CA PHE A 71 2.19 -17.04 44.87
C PHE A 71 1.80 -17.39 43.43
N SER A 72 0.55 -17.06 43.07
CA SER A 72 0.06 -17.09 41.69
C SER A 72 -0.37 -15.69 41.26
N PHE A 73 0.00 -15.33 40.03
CA PHE A 73 -0.21 -14.02 39.41
C PHE A 73 -1.17 -14.20 38.23
N ASN A 74 -2.35 -13.56 38.28
CA ASN A 74 -3.40 -13.76 37.27
C ASN A 74 -3.95 -12.42 36.76
N LEU A 75 -4.14 -12.31 35.44
CA LEU A 75 -4.89 -11.22 34.80
C LEU A 75 -6.40 -11.56 34.84
N PRO A 76 -7.27 -10.73 35.44
CA PRO A 76 -8.66 -11.08 35.73
C PRO A 76 -9.67 -10.67 34.65
N GLN A 77 -9.26 -9.87 33.66
CA GLN A 77 -10.11 -9.38 32.57
C GLN A 77 -9.28 -9.28 31.29
N LYS A 78 -9.72 -9.95 30.22
CA LYS A 78 -9.15 -9.79 28.88
C LYS A 78 -9.41 -8.38 28.34
N LYS A 79 -8.52 -7.45 28.68
CA LYS A 79 -8.45 -6.11 28.07
C LYS A 79 -7.64 -6.19 26.77
N VAL A 80 -7.68 -5.12 25.96
CA VAL A 80 -6.87 -5.03 24.73
C VAL A 80 -5.37 -5.15 25.05
N SER A 81 -4.92 -4.61 26.19
CA SER A 81 -3.57 -4.73 26.74
C SER A 81 -3.04 -6.17 26.83
N ASP A 82 -3.89 -7.15 27.11
CA ASP A 82 -3.51 -8.56 27.30
C ASP A 82 -3.08 -9.24 26.00
N GLN A 83 -3.28 -8.61 24.84
CA GLN A 83 -2.82 -9.13 23.55
C GLN A 83 -1.30 -8.90 23.37
N TYR A 84 -0.75 -7.89 24.03
CA TYR A 84 0.62 -7.38 23.85
C TYR A 84 1.63 -7.94 24.87
N VAL A 85 1.16 -8.49 25.98
CA VAL A 85 2.01 -9.07 27.02
C VAL A 85 1.63 -10.49 27.43
N LYS A 86 2.61 -11.26 27.85
CA LYS A 86 2.47 -12.59 28.42
C LYS A 86 3.01 -12.62 29.85
N LEU A 87 2.12 -12.84 30.81
CA LEU A 87 2.47 -13.08 32.22
C LEU A 87 2.79 -14.56 32.46
N ASN A 88 3.84 -14.85 33.21
CA ASN A 88 4.09 -16.15 33.81
C ASN A 88 3.39 -16.22 35.18
N ASN A 89 2.30 -16.97 35.27
CA ASN A 89 1.45 -17.03 36.45
C ASN A 89 2.14 -17.60 37.71
N SER A 90 3.29 -18.26 37.58
CA SER A 90 4.03 -18.90 38.69
C SER A 90 5.25 -18.10 39.15
N THR A 91 5.96 -17.40 38.25
CA THR A 91 7.11 -16.56 38.63
C THR A 91 6.76 -15.08 38.79
N GLY A 92 5.63 -14.65 38.22
CA GLY A 92 5.28 -13.24 38.10
C GLY A 92 6.14 -12.49 37.07
N GLU A 93 6.83 -13.19 36.18
CA GLU A 93 7.65 -12.58 35.13
C GLU A 93 6.79 -12.24 33.91
N LEU A 94 7.01 -11.06 33.35
CA LEU A 94 6.23 -10.47 32.27
C LEU A 94 7.11 -10.39 31.01
N TYR A 95 6.53 -10.74 29.86
CA TYR A 95 7.22 -10.82 28.57
C TYR A 95 6.37 -10.19 27.46
N THR A 96 6.98 -9.77 26.34
CA THR A 96 6.22 -9.38 25.14
C THR A 96 5.48 -10.58 24.54
N SER A 97 4.29 -10.32 23.98
CA SER A 97 3.41 -11.33 23.38
C SER A 97 3.80 -11.63 21.92
N ALA A 98 2.95 -12.36 21.20
CA ALA A 98 3.13 -12.65 19.78
C ALA A 98 2.79 -11.45 18.87
N THR A 99 1.79 -10.66 19.28
CA THR A 99 1.44 -9.36 18.68
C THR A 99 2.56 -8.36 18.94
N GLU A 100 2.99 -7.66 17.88
CA GLU A 100 3.95 -6.55 17.97
C GLU A 100 3.41 -5.47 18.91
N ILE A 101 4.31 -4.78 19.61
CA ILE A 101 3.99 -3.49 20.24
C ILE A 101 4.51 -2.44 19.27
N ASP A 102 3.58 -1.71 18.67
CA ASP A 102 3.77 -0.53 17.82
C ASP A 102 2.97 0.60 18.49
N ARG A 103 3.59 1.75 18.70
CA ARG A 103 3.09 2.85 19.52
C ARG A 103 2.14 3.74 18.73
N GLU A 104 2.28 3.82 17.42
CA GLU A 104 1.51 4.69 16.52
C GLU A 104 0.08 4.16 16.42
N THR A 105 -0.05 2.84 16.23
CA THR A 105 -1.31 2.10 16.23
C THR A 105 -1.94 2.06 17.63
N LEU A 106 -1.14 1.98 18.70
CA LEU A 106 -1.64 1.95 20.08
C LEU A 106 -2.06 3.31 20.63
N CYS A 107 -1.37 4.38 20.24
CA CYS A 107 -1.47 5.72 20.81
C CYS A 107 -1.45 6.83 19.71
N PRO A 108 -2.36 6.79 18.72
CA PRO A 108 -2.35 7.69 17.55
C PRO A 108 -2.73 9.15 17.81
N ASP A 109 -2.97 9.53 19.08
CA ASP A 109 -3.47 10.86 19.46
C ASP A 109 -2.38 11.57 20.27
N ASN A 110 -1.65 12.50 19.63
CA ASN A 110 -0.41 13.17 20.10
C ASN A 110 -0.57 14.08 21.35
N SER A 111 -1.52 13.75 22.22
CA SER A 111 -1.73 14.37 23.53
C SER A 111 -0.63 13.99 24.54
N VAL A 112 0.50 14.70 24.46
CA VAL A 112 1.74 14.62 25.30
C VAL A 112 1.51 14.54 26.82
N ARG A 113 0.28 14.73 27.32
CA ARG A 113 -0.06 14.90 28.74
C ARG A 113 -0.10 13.61 29.59
N TRP A 114 -0.23 12.43 28.98
CA TRP A 114 -0.32 11.16 29.73
C TRP A 114 0.71 10.07 29.33
N GLY A 115 1.28 10.16 28.12
CA GLY A 115 2.26 9.21 27.57
C GLY A 115 1.63 7.90 27.12
N CYS A 116 2.25 7.20 26.15
CA CYS A 116 1.74 5.92 25.68
C CYS A 116 2.00 4.81 26.72
N ASP A 117 0.94 4.12 27.16
CA ASP A 117 1.06 3.08 28.17
C ASP A 117 0.09 1.90 28.04
N LEU A 118 0.60 0.72 28.36
CA LEU A 118 -0.21 -0.49 28.57
C LEU A 118 -0.44 -0.67 30.07
N SER A 119 -1.60 -0.21 30.53
CA SER A 119 -2.09 -0.43 31.89
C SER A 119 -2.73 -1.81 32.06
N LEU A 120 -2.27 -2.56 33.06
CA LEU A 120 -2.66 -3.93 33.39
C LEU A 120 -3.03 -4.05 34.88
N ASP A 121 -4.06 -4.84 35.19
CA ASP A 121 -4.50 -5.13 36.56
C ASP A 121 -4.16 -6.59 36.91
N VAL A 122 -3.12 -6.86 37.70
CA VAL A 122 -2.71 -8.23 38.08
C VAL A 122 -3.17 -8.56 39.50
N ILE A 123 -3.89 -9.66 39.67
CA ILE A 123 -4.27 -10.20 40.97
C ILE A 123 -3.23 -11.22 41.44
N VAL A 124 -2.74 -11.04 42.67
CA VAL A 124 -1.82 -11.96 43.35
C VAL A 124 -2.57 -12.69 44.47
N LEU A 125 -2.43 -14.02 44.47
CA LEU A 125 -2.99 -14.95 45.47
C LEU A 125 -1.87 -15.84 46.03
N PRO A 126 -1.98 -16.40 47.25
CA PRO A 126 -3.00 -16.20 48.27
C PRO A 126 -2.44 -15.60 49.58
N GLN A 127 -3.07 -14.53 50.13
CA GLN A 127 -2.75 -14.02 51.48
C GLN A 127 -4.02 -13.74 52.31
N GLN A 128 -4.96 -14.69 52.36
CA GLN A 128 -6.29 -14.61 52.99
C GLN A 128 -7.24 -13.53 52.39
N TYR A 129 -6.69 -12.52 51.75
CA TYR A 129 -7.30 -11.55 50.86
C TYR A 129 -6.46 -11.50 49.58
N PHE A 130 -7.08 -11.26 48.44
CA PHE A 130 -6.36 -11.11 47.17
C PHE A 130 -5.70 -9.73 47.11
N GLN A 131 -4.49 -9.64 46.56
CA GLN A 131 -3.79 -8.35 46.39
C GLN A 131 -3.84 -7.93 44.92
N LEU A 132 -4.46 -6.78 44.65
CA LEU A 132 -4.44 -6.16 43.33
C LEU A 132 -3.16 -5.33 43.17
N ILE A 133 -2.44 -5.59 42.08
CA ILE A 133 -1.27 -4.84 41.62
C ILE A 133 -1.66 -4.16 40.31
N LYS A 134 -1.33 -2.87 40.18
CA LYS A 134 -1.40 -2.17 38.90
C LYS A 134 -0.02 -2.18 38.27
N ILE A 135 0.04 -2.44 36.98
CA ILE A 135 1.28 -2.40 36.20
C ILE A 135 1.06 -1.41 35.06
N LYS A 136 1.91 -0.40 35.00
CA LYS A 136 1.96 0.57 33.91
C LYS A 136 3.22 0.26 33.09
N ILE A 137 3.06 -0.22 31.86
CA ILE A 137 4.18 -0.37 30.94
C ILE A 137 4.23 0.88 30.08
N LEU A 138 5.25 1.71 30.26
CA LEU A 138 5.53 2.83 29.38
C LEU A 138 6.23 2.30 28.14
N ILE A 139 5.68 2.63 26.96
CA ILE A 139 6.32 2.35 25.68
C ILE A 139 7.25 3.52 25.38
N GLU A 140 8.52 3.20 25.13
CA GLU A 140 9.56 4.14 24.71
C GLU A 140 9.71 4.08 23.20
N ASP A 141 9.58 5.26 22.60
CA ASP A 141 9.63 5.52 21.17
C ASP A 141 10.88 4.95 20.46
N VAL A 142 10.71 4.59 19.19
CA VAL A 142 11.77 4.15 18.28
C VAL A 142 11.60 4.90 16.95
N ASN A 143 12.72 5.36 16.38
CA ASN A 143 12.78 6.07 15.11
C ASN A 143 12.62 5.08 13.92
N ASP A 144 11.44 4.50 13.73
CA ASP A 144 11.16 3.55 12.63
C ASP A 144 10.12 4.05 11.61
N ASN A 145 9.44 5.17 11.88
CA ASN A 145 8.81 5.97 10.83
C ASN A 145 9.83 6.99 10.26
N ARG A 146 9.36 7.85 9.35
CA ARG A 146 10.16 8.94 8.78
C ARG A 146 9.27 10.11 8.36
N PRO A 147 9.81 11.34 8.26
CA PRO A 147 9.00 12.49 7.91
C PRO A 147 8.30 12.31 6.56
N LYS A 148 7.02 12.67 6.46
CA LYS A 148 6.27 12.57 5.21
C LYS A 148 5.39 13.80 4.94
N PHE A 149 5.58 14.40 3.77
CA PHE A 149 4.74 15.49 3.28
C PHE A 149 3.36 14.99 2.80
N PRO A 150 2.28 15.79 2.95
CA PRO A 150 0.95 15.47 2.43
C PRO A 150 0.85 15.33 0.90
N THR A 151 1.71 16.01 0.15
CA THR A 151 1.81 15.95 -1.31
C THR A 151 3.26 15.96 -1.77
N ASP A 152 3.53 15.31 -2.91
CA ASP A 152 4.88 15.21 -3.49
C ASP A 152 5.33 16.51 -4.20
N GLU A 153 4.39 17.41 -4.50
CA GLU A 153 4.61 18.77 -5.01
C GLU A 153 3.85 19.79 -4.14
N ILE A 154 4.52 20.88 -3.77
CA ILE A 154 3.99 21.99 -2.96
C ILE A 154 4.22 23.28 -3.76
N SER A 155 3.13 23.88 -4.27
CA SER A 155 3.20 25.15 -5.01
C SER A 155 2.95 26.35 -4.09
N MET A 156 3.79 27.37 -4.18
CA MET A 156 3.63 28.64 -3.46
C MET A 156 3.80 29.85 -4.37
N PHE A 157 3.15 30.97 -4.00
CA PHE A 157 3.02 32.16 -4.84
C PHE A 157 3.58 33.39 -4.10
N ILE A 158 4.66 33.99 -4.62
CA ILE A 158 5.38 35.11 -3.99
C ILE A 158 5.39 36.30 -4.96
N PRO A 159 4.94 37.51 -4.59
CA PRO A 159 5.06 38.67 -5.47
C PRO A 159 6.51 39.13 -5.58
N GLU A 160 6.96 39.57 -6.75
CA GLU A 160 8.37 39.97 -6.93
C GLU A 160 8.76 41.17 -6.06
N ASN A 161 7.83 42.09 -5.81
CA ASN A 161 8.04 43.22 -4.89
C ASN A 161 8.05 42.84 -3.38
N SER A 162 8.26 41.55 -3.07
CA SER A 162 8.45 41.07 -1.69
C SER A 162 9.71 41.68 -1.09
N PRO A 163 9.62 42.43 0.03
CA PRO A 163 10.80 43.00 0.65
C PRO A 163 11.71 41.92 1.23
N ILE A 164 13.02 42.13 1.17
CA ILE A 164 14.01 41.26 1.82
C ILE A 164 13.66 41.03 3.31
N ASN A 165 13.71 39.77 3.75
CA ASN A 165 13.15 39.20 4.99
C ASN A 165 11.62 39.00 5.04
N ALA A 166 10.90 39.09 3.91
CA ALA A 166 9.51 38.63 3.85
C ALA A 166 9.43 37.11 4.08
N ARG A 167 8.49 36.68 4.93
CA ARG A 167 8.31 35.27 5.37
C ARG A 167 7.01 34.71 4.82
N TYR A 168 7.06 33.51 4.25
CA TYR A 168 5.93 32.80 3.65
C TYR A 168 5.78 31.41 4.26
N THR A 169 4.61 31.11 4.83
CA THR A 169 4.28 29.79 5.37
C THR A 169 4.22 28.74 4.26
N VAL A 170 4.94 27.63 4.43
CA VAL A 170 4.73 26.44 3.61
C VAL A 170 3.52 25.69 4.20
N GLU A 171 2.34 25.81 3.59
CA GLU A 171 1.05 25.33 4.15
C GLU A 171 0.93 23.80 4.31
N GLN A 172 1.95 23.04 3.90
CA GLN A 172 2.00 21.58 3.98
C GLN A 172 3.30 21.14 4.67
N SER A 173 3.30 21.18 6.00
CA SER A 173 4.35 20.61 6.86
C SER A 173 4.50 19.10 6.61
N ALA A 174 5.71 18.57 6.86
CA ALA A 174 5.88 17.12 6.95
C ALA A 174 5.32 16.63 8.29
N VAL A 175 4.63 15.50 8.26
CA VAL A 175 4.14 14.82 9.46
C VAL A 175 5.00 13.59 9.69
N ASP A 176 5.41 13.40 10.93
CA ASP A 176 6.04 12.17 11.40
C ASP A 176 5.19 11.58 12.54
N PRO A 177 4.85 10.27 12.52
CA PRO A 177 4.23 9.58 13.65
C PRO A 177 5.11 9.47 14.92
N ASP A 178 6.43 9.62 14.78
CA ASP A 178 7.40 9.44 15.86
C ASP A 178 7.42 10.63 16.86
N LEU A 179 7.84 10.40 18.10
CA LEU A 179 7.63 11.33 19.22
C LEU A 179 8.91 12.05 19.70
N GLY A 180 8.76 13.32 20.05
CA GLY A 180 9.79 14.09 20.73
C GLY A 180 11.00 14.38 19.85
N THR A 181 12.05 13.55 19.96
CA THR A 181 13.28 13.70 19.15
C THR A 181 13.28 12.87 17.87
N TYR A 182 12.38 11.89 17.72
CA TYR A 182 12.31 11.05 16.52
C TYR A 182 11.24 11.53 15.52
N GLY A 183 10.31 12.37 15.96
CA GLY A 183 9.53 13.19 15.02
C GLY A 183 10.38 14.28 14.36
N VAL A 184 9.84 14.97 13.35
CA VAL A 184 10.55 16.01 12.57
C VAL A 184 11.28 17.02 13.48
N GLN A 185 12.60 17.17 13.31
CA GLN A 185 13.44 18.10 14.07
C GLN A 185 13.87 19.33 13.27
N THR A 186 13.96 19.23 11.95
CA THR A 186 14.36 20.35 11.09
C THR A 186 13.87 20.19 9.66
N TYR A 187 13.92 21.30 8.91
CA TYR A 187 13.71 21.32 7.47
C TYR A 187 14.87 22.07 6.79
N TRP A 188 15.18 21.70 5.54
CA TRP A 188 16.14 22.42 4.70
C TRP A 188 15.81 22.29 3.22
N LEU A 189 16.37 23.17 2.39
CA LEU A 189 16.20 23.16 0.93
C LEU A 189 17.44 22.55 0.27
N VAL A 190 17.23 21.69 -0.74
CA VAL A 190 18.35 21.13 -1.53
C VAL A 190 19.06 22.22 -2.35
N ASN A 191 18.34 23.26 -2.78
CA ASN A 191 18.88 24.43 -3.44
C ASN A 191 18.12 25.70 -3.00
N ASP A 192 18.83 26.66 -2.40
CA ASP A 192 18.29 27.95 -1.96
C ASP A 192 18.33 29.04 -3.06
N PHE A 193 18.98 28.73 -4.19
CA PHE A 193 19.32 29.64 -5.30
C PHE A 193 20.10 30.90 -4.89
N GLY A 194 20.55 31.01 -3.63
CA GLY A 194 21.03 32.25 -3.02
C GLY A 194 19.98 33.35 -2.84
N LEU A 195 18.72 33.11 -3.20
CA LEU A 195 17.62 34.09 -3.14
C LEU A 195 16.68 33.83 -1.95
N PHE A 196 16.65 32.60 -1.45
CA PHE A 196 15.78 32.17 -0.37
C PHE A 196 16.59 31.65 0.82
N THR A 197 15.93 31.49 1.96
CA THR A 197 16.38 30.62 3.05
C THR A 197 15.16 30.04 3.75
N LEU A 198 15.37 29.02 4.58
CA LEU A 198 14.30 28.37 5.33
C LEU A 198 14.49 28.62 6.83
N ASP A 199 13.40 28.99 7.49
CA ASP A 199 13.31 29.21 8.93
C ASP A 199 12.19 28.32 9.48
N VAL A 200 12.27 27.90 10.75
CA VAL A 200 11.39 26.86 11.30
C VAL A 200 10.91 27.30 12.68
N GLU A 201 9.59 27.48 12.82
CA GLU A 201 8.96 27.81 14.11
C GLU A 201 8.23 26.59 14.70
N GLU A 202 8.39 26.40 16.01
CA GLU A 202 7.65 25.41 16.80
C GLU A 202 6.34 26.04 17.30
N ASN A 203 5.20 25.46 16.92
CA ASN A 203 3.89 25.89 17.39
C ASN A 203 3.63 25.48 18.86
N GLU A 204 2.60 26.05 19.51
CA GLU A 204 2.22 25.69 20.91
C GLU A 204 1.92 24.18 21.14
N GLY A 205 1.77 23.40 20.08
CA GLY A 205 1.59 21.94 20.11
C GLY A 205 2.86 21.10 19.86
N GLY A 206 4.01 21.72 19.59
CA GLY A 206 5.26 21.02 19.23
C GLY A 206 5.42 20.67 17.74
N GLU A 207 4.48 21.09 16.88
CA GLU A 207 4.61 20.91 15.42
C GLU A 207 5.52 21.99 14.82
N LEU A 208 6.53 21.57 14.06
CA LEU A 208 7.44 22.45 13.32
C LEU A 208 6.85 22.87 11.97
N THR A 209 6.61 24.17 11.81
CA THR A 209 6.18 24.77 10.53
C THR A 209 7.37 25.45 9.83
N PRO A 210 7.71 25.07 8.58
CA PRO A 210 8.72 25.75 7.80
C PRO A 210 8.17 27.02 7.13
N PHE A 211 8.98 28.08 7.17
CA PHE A 211 8.74 29.38 6.56
C PHE A 211 9.85 29.66 5.55
N LEU A 212 9.49 29.90 4.29
CA LEU A 212 10.43 30.42 3.30
C LEU A 212 10.64 31.91 3.53
N ILE A 213 11.90 32.34 3.56
CA ILE A 213 12.28 33.75 3.71
C ILE A 213 13.01 34.21 2.44
N VAL A 214 12.58 35.36 1.91
CA VAL A 214 13.23 36.02 0.76
C VAL A 214 14.48 36.78 1.26
N VAL A 215 15.65 36.51 0.68
CA VAL A 215 16.97 37.01 1.14
C VAL A 215 17.56 38.09 0.23
N GLU A 216 17.27 38.02 -1.06
CA GLU A 216 17.67 39.01 -2.08
C GLU A 216 16.41 39.47 -2.86
N ASP A 217 16.52 40.56 -3.62
CA ASP A 217 15.39 41.08 -4.41
C ASP A 217 14.96 40.07 -5.52
N LEU A 218 13.65 39.96 -5.76
CA LEU A 218 13.05 39.06 -6.76
C LEU A 218 12.63 39.84 -8.02
N ASP A 219 12.73 39.21 -9.19
CA ASP A 219 12.47 39.79 -10.51
C ASP A 219 11.86 38.70 -11.42
N ARG A 220 10.58 38.84 -11.79
CA ARG A 220 9.84 37.86 -12.60
C ARG A 220 10.17 37.95 -14.09
N GLU A 221 10.66 39.11 -14.57
CA GLU A 221 11.14 39.26 -15.95
C GLU A 221 12.43 38.49 -16.21
N VAL A 222 13.26 38.32 -15.17
CA VAL A 222 14.47 37.51 -15.18
C VAL A 222 14.13 36.03 -14.97
N GLN A 223 13.35 35.69 -13.94
CA GLN A 223 12.95 34.29 -13.69
C GLN A 223 11.64 34.21 -12.88
N ASP A 224 10.61 33.63 -13.50
CA ASP A 224 9.24 33.53 -12.99
C ASP A 224 8.96 32.30 -12.10
N GLU A 225 9.86 31.30 -12.10
CA GLU A 225 9.68 30.06 -11.34
C GLU A 225 11.00 29.49 -10.81
N TYR A 226 10.99 29.00 -9.57
CA TYR A 226 12.10 28.29 -8.93
C TYR A 226 11.60 26.94 -8.39
N ILE A 227 12.37 25.87 -8.60
CA ILE A 227 12.01 24.50 -8.18
C ILE A 227 13.18 23.88 -7.41
N THR A 228 12.97 23.54 -6.15
CA THR A 228 13.91 22.80 -5.29
C THR A 228 13.14 21.75 -4.50
N ASP A 229 13.80 20.67 -4.09
CA ASP A 229 13.23 19.83 -3.05
C ASP A 229 13.34 20.53 -1.68
N ILE A 230 12.31 20.39 -0.85
CA ILE A 230 12.34 20.63 0.58
C ILE A 230 12.47 19.28 1.30
N ILE A 231 13.43 19.20 2.20
CA ILE A 231 13.72 18.02 3.02
C ILE A 231 13.22 18.27 4.44
N ALA A 232 12.63 17.24 5.04
CA ALA A 232 12.32 17.16 6.46
C ALA A 232 13.18 16.06 7.09
N GLU A 233 13.78 16.34 8.24
CA GLU A 233 14.78 15.47 8.90
C GLU A 233 14.40 15.27 10.37
N ASP A 234 14.45 14.01 10.82
CA ASP A 234 14.25 13.63 12.22
C ASP A 234 15.52 13.79 13.07
N GLY A 235 15.47 13.40 14.35
CA GLY A 235 16.62 13.37 15.26
C GLY A 235 17.21 11.97 15.46
N GLY A 236 16.98 11.08 14.51
CA GLY A 236 17.45 9.70 14.53
C GLY A 236 18.97 9.57 14.45
N THR A 237 19.48 8.38 14.76
CA THR A 237 20.90 8.04 14.58
C THR A 237 21.06 6.62 14.00
N PRO A 238 21.09 6.47 12.67
CA PRO A 238 21.05 7.51 11.63
C PRO A 238 19.70 8.21 11.53
N PRO A 239 19.64 9.46 11.04
CA PRO A 239 18.38 10.15 10.79
C PRO A 239 17.70 9.63 9.52
N LEU A 240 16.38 9.72 9.47
CA LEU A 240 15.57 9.43 8.29
C LEU A 240 14.98 10.72 7.71
N LEU A 241 14.75 10.71 6.40
CA LEU A 241 14.44 11.91 5.61
C LEU A 241 13.12 11.76 4.85
N GLY A 242 12.31 12.82 4.90
CA GLY A 242 11.19 13.07 3.99
C GLY A 242 11.58 14.11 2.94
N ALA A 243 11.02 14.02 1.74
CA ALA A 243 11.26 14.99 0.67
C ALA A 243 9.95 15.32 -0.08
N ALA A 244 9.83 16.56 -0.55
CA ALA A 244 8.79 17.00 -1.49
C ALA A 244 9.31 18.11 -2.41
N THR A 245 8.72 18.26 -3.59
CA THR A 245 9.10 19.28 -4.57
C THR A 245 8.47 20.63 -4.20
N LEU A 246 9.27 21.62 -3.83
CA LEU A 246 8.82 22.99 -3.57
C LEU A 246 8.91 23.84 -4.85
N LYS A 247 7.74 24.25 -5.36
CA LYS A 247 7.56 25.01 -6.60
C LYS A 247 7.18 26.46 -6.27
N ILE A 248 8.16 27.35 -6.33
CA ILE A 248 8.04 28.77 -5.99
C ILE A 248 7.72 29.55 -7.26
N ILE A 249 6.51 30.07 -7.37
CA ILE A 249 6.02 30.83 -8.53
C ILE A 249 6.02 32.31 -8.19
N ILE A 250 6.73 33.12 -8.98
CA ILE A 250 6.81 34.57 -8.78
C ILE A 250 5.61 35.24 -9.46
N THR A 251 4.82 35.99 -8.70
CA THR A 251 3.58 36.63 -9.19
C THR A 251 3.77 38.08 -9.56
N ASP A 252 3.34 38.39 -10.77
CA ASP A 252 3.47 39.67 -11.47
C ASP A 252 2.99 40.91 -10.69
N VAL A 253 3.84 41.93 -10.65
CA VAL A 253 3.61 43.27 -10.10
C VAL A 253 3.85 44.30 -11.20
N ASN A 254 3.04 45.37 -11.22
CA ASN A 254 3.22 46.45 -12.19
C ASN A 254 4.31 47.43 -11.75
N ASP A 255 5.59 47.09 -11.98
CA ASP A 255 6.72 47.99 -11.71
C ASP A 255 7.49 48.42 -12.98
N ASN A 256 7.45 47.65 -14.08
CA ASN A 256 7.83 48.16 -15.39
C ASN A 256 6.77 49.14 -15.95
N CYS A 257 7.11 49.74 -17.10
CA CYS A 257 6.25 50.64 -17.85
C CYS A 257 6.48 50.55 -19.37
N PRO A 258 5.47 50.84 -20.21
CA PRO A 258 5.54 50.49 -21.63
C PRO A 258 6.63 51.25 -22.38
N GLN A 259 7.62 50.55 -22.91
CA GLN A 259 8.75 51.12 -23.66
C GLN A 259 8.57 50.96 -25.17
N PHE A 260 8.72 52.06 -25.93
CA PHE A 260 8.79 52.01 -27.39
C PHE A 260 10.11 51.38 -27.87
N THR A 261 10.04 50.45 -28.83
CA THR A 261 11.23 49.88 -29.49
C THR A 261 12.00 50.92 -30.30
N GLU A 262 11.28 51.90 -30.88
CA GLU A 262 11.84 53.02 -31.63
C GLU A 262 11.28 54.35 -31.08
N SER A 263 12.14 55.18 -30.48
CA SER A 263 11.74 56.48 -29.95
C SER A 263 11.45 57.53 -31.04
N GLN A 264 11.97 57.33 -32.26
CA GLN A 264 11.72 58.20 -33.41
C GLN A 264 11.64 57.38 -34.70
N ILE A 265 10.59 57.59 -35.50
CA ILE A 265 10.38 56.90 -36.79
C ILE A 265 10.22 57.94 -37.90
N ASN A 266 10.94 57.78 -39.01
CA ASN A 266 10.89 58.71 -40.16
C ASN A 266 10.27 58.01 -41.38
N VAL A 267 9.11 58.49 -41.82
CA VAL A 267 8.32 57.90 -42.92
C VAL A 267 8.39 58.80 -44.15
N THR A 268 8.61 58.24 -45.34
CA THR A 268 8.45 58.95 -46.61
C THR A 268 7.09 58.64 -47.24
N LEU A 269 6.41 59.67 -47.74
CA LEU A 269 5.05 59.60 -48.25
C LEU A 269 4.97 60.34 -49.60
N HIS A 270 4.46 59.69 -50.64
CA HIS A 270 4.45 60.32 -51.96
C HIS A 270 3.27 61.30 -52.10
N GLY A 271 3.46 62.39 -52.85
CA GLY A 271 2.44 63.43 -53.01
C GLY A 271 1.15 62.99 -53.71
N ASN A 272 1.13 61.78 -54.27
CA ASN A 272 -0.02 61.10 -54.87
C ASN A 272 -0.60 59.96 -54.01
N SER A 273 -0.10 59.73 -52.79
CA SER A 273 -0.55 58.64 -51.91
C SER A 273 -2.02 58.77 -51.52
N THR A 274 -2.73 57.64 -51.51
CA THR A 274 -4.18 57.55 -51.32
C THR A 274 -4.58 57.44 -49.84
N LYS A 275 -5.80 57.88 -49.52
CA LYS A 275 -6.41 57.67 -48.20
C LYS A 275 -6.47 56.17 -47.87
N GLY A 276 -6.07 55.81 -46.66
CA GLY A 276 -5.99 54.42 -46.17
C GLY A 276 -4.57 53.86 -46.10
N VAL A 277 -3.58 54.49 -46.75
CA VAL A 277 -2.17 54.08 -46.68
C VAL A 277 -1.67 54.06 -45.23
N HIS A 278 -1.06 52.94 -44.85
CA HIS A 278 -0.34 52.75 -43.59
C HIS A 278 1.00 53.50 -43.65
N LEU A 279 1.39 54.17 -42.56
CA LEU A 279 2.56 55.05 -42.54
C LEU A 279 3.66 54.51 -41.62
N ALA A 280 3.29 54.23 -40.37
CA ALA A 280 4.11 53.55 -39.40
C ALA A 280 3.20 52.71 -38.49
N ARG A 281 3.74 51.62 -37.95
CA ARG A 281 3.19 50.96 -36.78
C ARG A 281 4.16 51.18 -35.64
N LEU A 282 3.73 51.87 -34.60
CA LEU A 282 4.52 51.98 -33.39
C LEU A 282 4.37 50.70 -32.58
N HIS A 283 5.49 50.20 -32.07
CA HIS A 283 5.54 49.10 -31.13
C HIS A 283 6.09 49.61 -29.82
N ALA A 284 5.26 49.63 -28.78
CA ALA A 284 5.73 49.55 -27.42
C ALA A 284 5.51 48.12 -26.93
N PHE A 285 6.41 47.67 -26.06
CA PHE A 285 6.27 46.46 -25.25
C PHE A 285 6.28 46.86 -23.78
N ASP A 286 5.78 46.00 -22.93
CA ASP A 286 5.68 46.18 -21.49
C ASP A 286 5.97 44.78 -20.92
N PRO A 287 7.01 44.58 -20.10
CA PRO A 287 7.44 43.24 -19.67
C PRO A 287 6.45 42.47 -18.78
N ASP A 288 5.63 43.19 -18.01
CA ASP A 288 4.64 42.65 -17.07
C ASP A 288 3.63 41.67 -17.71
N LEU A 289 2.78 41.06 -16.88
CA LEU A 289 1.81 40.06 -17.28
C LEU A 289 0.36 40.59 -17.34
N GLY A 290 -0.43 40.01 -18.24
CA GLY A 290 -1.90 40.07 -18.19
C GLY A 290 -2.51 41.47 -18.30
N SER A 291 -2.90 42.04 -17.16
CA SER A 291 -3.51 43.37 -17.09
C SER A 291 -2.52 44.51 -16.95
N ASN A 292 -1.31 44.23 -16.48
CA ASN A 292 -0.30 45.23 -16.13
C ASN A 292 0.35 45.74 -17.43
N ALA A 293 0.81 44.82 -18.30
CA ALA A 293 1.27 45.10 -19.66
C ALA A 293 0.18 45.54 -20.68
N LEU A 294 -0.95 46.10 -20.23
CA LEU A 294 -2.04 46.53 -21.12
C LEU A 294 -1.79 47.91 -21.73
N ILE A 295 -1.00 47.91 -22.81
CA ILE A 295 -0.61 49.14 -23.54
C ILE A 295 -1.77 49.75 -24.32
N SER A 296 -1.96 51.08 -24.18
CA SER A 296 -2.86 51.87 -25.03
C SER A 296 -2.16 53.07 -25.69
N TYR A 297 -2.37 53.26 -26.99
CA TYR A 297 -1.70 54.30 -27.79
C TYR A 297 -2.57 55.56 -27.95
N THR A 298 -2.01 56.74 -27.66
CA THR A 298 -2.71 58.03 -27.82
C THR A 298 -1.81 59.13 -28.39
N TYR A 299 -2.38 60.18 -28.99
CA TYR A 299 -1.62 61.36 -29.41
C TYR A 299 -1.45 62.35 -28.26
N SER A 300 -0.22 62.82 -28.05
CA SER A 300 0.09 63.89 -27.11
C SER A 300 -0.74 65.16 -27.41
N GLU A 301 -1.14 65.88 -26.36
CA GLU A 301 -1.91 67.12 -26.47
C GLU A 301 -1.26 68.18 -27.38
N ARG A 302 0.07 68.14 -27.49
CA ARG A 302 0.87 69.05 -28.33
C ARG A 302 0.68 68.84 -29.84
N VAL A 303 0.12 67.71 -30.29
CA VAL A 303 -0.18 67.46 -31.71
C VAL A 303 -1.45 68.23 -32.12
N PRO A 304 -1.43 69.09 -33.16
CA PRO A 304 -2.61 69.86 -33.57
C PRO A 304 -3.82 68.98 -33.94
N ARG A 305 -5.04 69.41 -33.60
CA ARG A 305 -6.27 68.65 -33.86
C ARG A 305 -6.46 68.32 -35.36
N THR A 306 -6.11 69.25 -36.24
CA THR A 306 -6.12 69.07 -37.71
C THR A 306 -5.16 67.96 -38.17
N THR A 307 -4.00 67.85 -37.54
CA THR A 307 -3.02 66.78 -37.79
C THR A 307 -3.53 65.42 -37.30
N ARG A 308 -4.17 65.37 -36.12
CA ARG A 308 -4.81 64.13 -35.61
C ARG A 308 -5.98 63.65 -36.49
N THR A 309 -6.68 64.55 -37.19
CA THR A 309 -7.71 64.16 -38.18
C THR A 309 -7.14 63.78 -39.55
N LEU A 310 -5.91 64.19 -39.88
CA LEU A 310 -5.21 63.80 -41.10
C LEU A 310 -4.55 62.42 -40.97
N PHE A 311 -4.02 62.11 -39.79
CA PHE A 311 -3.33 60.86 -39.49
C PHE A 311 -4.03 60.10 -38.35
N HIS A 312 -4.78 59.06 -38.69
CA HIS A 312 -5.51 58.26 -37.70
C HIS A 312 -4.58 57.26 -37.02
N LEU A 313 -4.38 57.40 -35.72
CA LEU A 313 -3.72 56.42 -34.85
C LEU A 313 -4.76 55.44 -34.31
N ASP A 314 -4.52 54.14 -34.51
CA ASP A 314 -5.23 53.07 -33.82
C ASP A 314 -4.72 52.94 -32.37
N LYS A 315 -5.66 52.84 -31.41
CA LYS A 315 -5.38 52.85 -29.97
C LYS A 315 -4.83 51.53 -29.44
N THR A 316 -5.06 50.40 -30.10
CA THR A 316 -4.59 49.09 -29.63
C THR A 316 -3.46 48.55 -30.50
N THR A 317 -3.50 48.78 -31.82
CA THR A 317 -2.49 48.23 -32.73
C THR A 317 -1.26 49.12 -32.96
N GLY A 318 -1.24 50.35 -32.42
CA GLY A 318 -0.16 51.34 -32.62
C GLY A 318 -0.06 51.89 -34.05
N LEU A 319 -1.05 51.59 -34.90
CA LEU A 319 -0.98 51.74 -36.35
C LEU A 319 -1.46 53.12 -36.82
N ILE A 320 -0.59 53.87 -37.49
CA ILE A 320 -0.90 55.20 -38.05
C ILE A 320 -1.25 55.07 -39.53
N LYS A 321 -2.44 55.56 -39.91
CA LYS A 321 -2.94 55.55 -41.30
C LYS A 321 -3.29 56.95 -41.79
N LEU A 322 -3.08 57.21 -43.08
CA LEU A 322 -3.52 58.44 -43.72
C LEU A 322 -5.06 58.48 -43.85
N ALA A 323 -5.71 59.42 -43.15
CA ALA A 323 -7.17 59.55 -43.09
C ALA A 323 -7.74 60.69 -43.97
N GLY A 324 -6.90 61.59 -44.46
CA GLY A 324 -7.26 62.72 -45.33
C GLY A 324 -6.41 62.83 -46.60
N LYS A 325 -6.63 63.87 -47.39
CA LYS A 325 -5.80 64.18 -48.57
C LYS A 325 -4.59 65.01 -48.16
N ILE A 326 -3.40 64.63 -48.62
CA ILE A 326 -2.16 65.40 -48.42
C ILE A 326 -2.15 66.58 -49.39
N ASP A 327 -1.73 67.75 -48.91
CA ASP A 327 -1.36 68.87 -49.77
C ASP A 327 0.16 68.96 -49.89
N SER A 328 0.68 68.51 -51.03
CA SER A 328 2.12 68.51 -51.34
C SER A 328 2.69 69.89 -51.68
N ALA A 329 1.86 70.95 -51.68
CA ALA A 329 2.30 72.31 -51.98
C ALA A 329 2.61 73.15 -50.72
N THR A 330 2.03 72.83 -49.56
CA THR A 330 2.15 73.65 -48.34
C THR A 330 2.99 73.03 -47.23
N HIS A 331 3.12 71.71 -47.16
CA HIS A 331 3.84 71.02 -46.07
C HIS A 331 4.84 70.00 -46.64
N THR A 332 6.13 70.19 -46.32
CA THR A 332 7.21 69.26 -46.70
C THR A 332 7.38 68.11 -45.72
N PHE A 333 7.01 68.31 -44.45
CA PHE A 333 6.92 67.25 -43.45
C PHE A 333 5.87 67.53 -42.35
N TYR A 334 5.49 66.49 -41.62
CA TYR A 334 4.70 66.55 -40.38
C TYR A 334 5.46 65.89 -39.23
N LYS A 335 5.20 66.32 -37.98
CA LYS A 335 5.69 65.65 -36.75
C LYS A 335 4.52 65.26 -35.85
N LEU A 336 4.48 63.99 -35.48
CA LEU A 336 3.47 63.37 -34.61
C LEU A 336 4.16 62.93 -33.32
N THR A 337 3.60 63.26 -32.16
CA THR A 337 4.07 62.75 -30.87
C THR A 337 3.01 61.80 -30.32
N VAL A 338 3.39 60.54 -30.14
CA VAL A 338 2.52 59.45 -29.66
C VAL A 338 3.00 59.02 -28.28
N LEU A 339 2.03 58.68 -27.43
CA LEU A 339 2.19 58.22 -26.06
C LEU A 339 1.74 56.76 -25.99
N ALA A 340 2.57 55.89 -25.41
CA ALA A 340 2.15 54.56 -24.95
C ALA A 340 1.78 54.70 -23.46
N ASN A 341 0.57 54.28 -23.09
CA ASN A 341 -0.02 54.50 -21.78
C ASN A 341 -0.43 53.14 -21.21
N GLY A 342 0.30 52.65 -20.21
CA GLY A 342 -0.09 51.50 -19.38
C GLY A 342 -0.82 51.96 -18.10
N PRO A 343 -1.38 51.02 -17.32
CA PRO A 343 -1.80 51.27 -15.94
C PRO A 343 -0.61 51.71 -15.07
N GLY A 344 -0.87 52.51 -14.02
CA GLY A 344 0.14 53.04 -13.08
C GLY A 344 1.14 54.08 -13.65
N CYS A 345 1.53 53.93 -14.90
CA CYS A 345 2.77 54.44 -15.48
C CYS A 345 2.76 55.89 -15.98
N ILE A 346 3.98 56.46 -16.06
CA ILE A 346 4.26 57.66 -16.84
C ILE A 346 4.29 57.26 -18.33
N PRO A 347 3.46 57.85 -19.21
CA PRO A 347 3.42 57.42 -20.61
C PRO A 347 4.74 57.66 -21.37
N ALA A 348 5.32 56.60 -21.91
CA ALA A 348 6.49 56.72 -22.78
C ALA A 348 6.14 57.46 -24.08
N VAL A 349 7.15 58.02 -24.74
CA VAL A 349 6.98 58.99 -25.82
C VAL A 349 7.79 58.60 -27.06
N ALA A 350 7.11 58.44 -28.20
CA ALA A 350 7.73 58.32 -29.51
C ALA A 350 7.35 59.49 -30.42
N THR A 351 8.23 59.86 -31.37
CA THR A 351 7.89 60.86 -32.40
C THR A 351 8.05 60.35 -33.82
N VAL A 352 6.94 60.27 -34.55
CA VAL A 352 6.93 59.92 -35.97
C VAL A 352 7.02 61.19 -36.81
N THR A 353 7.99 61.27 -37.72
CA THR A 353 8.06 62.31 -38.75
C THR A 353 7.62 61.75 -40.10
N VAL A 354 6.97 62.57 -40.93
CA VAL A 354 6.42 62.14 -42.23
C VAL A 354 6.80 63.16 -43.31
N HIS A 355 7.69 62.78 -44.24
CA HIS A 355 8.25 63.63 -45.31
C HIS A 355 7.55 63.38 -46.67
N VAL A 356 7.42 64.41 -47.53
CA VAL A 356 6.63 64.33 -48.78
C VAL A 356 7.46 64.46 -50.08
N ILE A 357 7.27 63.55 -51.07
CA ILE A 357 8.15 63.40 -52.27
C ILE A 357 7.36 63.29 -53.62
N LYS A 358 7.95 63.68 -54.77
CA LYS A 358 7.37 63.80 -56.13
C LYS A 358 8.34 63.30 -57.24
N VAL A 359 7.90 62.63 -58.34
CA VAL A 359 8.76 61.78 -59.22
C VAL A 359 8.37 61.72 -60.73
N LEU A 360 9.37 61.61 -61.65
CA LEU A 360 9.42 61.21 -63.10
C LEU A 360 10.94 61.02 -63.49
N THR A 361 11.50 60.37 -64.54
CA THR A 361 11.22 59.31 -65.58
C THR A 361 12.57 58.84 -66.23
N GLY A 362 12.64 57.90 -67.21
CA GLY A 362 13.94 57.37 -67.74
C GLY A 362 13.98 56.62 -69.12
N PRO A 363 15.12 55.98 -69.50
CA PRO A 363 15.44 55.36 -70.82
C PRO A 363 15.10 53.84 -70.94
N PRO A 364 15.21 53.20 -72.13
CA PRO A 364 14.77 51.82 -72.34
C PRO A 364 15.53 50.75 -71.55
N ALA A 365 14.76 49.84 -70.94
CA ALA A 365 15.25 48.75 -70.10
C ALA A 365 14.22 47.60 -70.04
N VAL A 366 14.71 46.37 -69.86
CA VAL A 366 13.90 45.27 -69.31
C VAL A 366 13.78 45.54 -67.81
N ILE A 367 12.60 45.95 -67.37
CA ILE A 367 12.32 46.20 -65.95
C ILE A 367 11.63 44.97 -65.38
N SER A 368 12.32 44.25 -64.52
CA SER A 368 11.71 43.26 -63.64
C SER A 368 10.81 43.96 -62.61
N ARG A 369 9.65 43.38 -62.39
CA ARG A 369 8.70 43.69 -61.32
C ARG A 369 8.40 42.37 -60.64
N TYR A 370 9.25 42.03 -59.68
CA TYR A 370 9.09 40.84 -58.85
C TYR A 370 7.76 40.89 -58.09
N ILE A 371 7.17 39.72 -57.91
CA ILE A 371 5.91 39.48 -57.20
C ILE A 371 6.24 38.71 -55.92
N ALA A 372 7.10 37.69 -56.07
CA ALA A 372 7.85 37.09 -54.98
C ALA A 372 8.84 38.10 -54.34
N PRO A 373 9.26 37.89 -53.08
CA PRO A 373 10.31 38.68 -52.44
C PRO A 373 11.63 38.63 -53.24
N GLU A 374 12.25 39.79 -53.42
CA GLU A 374 13.53 39.92 -54.12
C GLU A 374 14.45 40.87 -53.34
N LYS A 375 15.74 40.55 -53.34
CA LYS A 375 16.80 41.39 -52.79
C LYS A 375 18.10 41.17 -53.57
N ASP A 376 18.73 42.27 -53.99
CA ASP A 376 20.06 42.30 -54.61
C ASP A 376 20.23 41.35 -55.83
N GLY A 377 19.16 41.13 -56.61
CA GLY A 377 19.14 40.24 -57.79
C GLY A 377 18.72 38.79 -57.50
N VAL A 378 18.36 38.49 -56.24
CA VAL A 378 18.01 37.16 -55.76
C VAL A 378 16.55 37.13 -55.32
N VAL A 379 15.75 36.28 -55.96
CA VAL A 379 14.36 35.99 -55.55
C VAL A 379 14.35 34.84 -54.57
N THR A 380 13.56 34.95 -53.49
CA THR A 380 13.29 33.84 -52.58
C THR A 380 11.86 33.34 -52.76
N LEU A 381 11.70 32.02 -52.91
CA LEU A 381 10.41 31.34 -52.97
C LEU A 381 10.31 30.37 -51.80
N LYS A 382 9.12 30.20 -51.23
CA LYS A 382 8.81 29.07 -50.36
C LYS A 382 8.69 27.80 -51.20
N GLU A 383 8.96 26.64 -50.63
CA GLU A 383 8.69 25.38 -51.35
C GLU A 383 7.20 25.08 -51.50
N SER A 384 6.37 25.52 -50.53
CA SER A 384 4.91 25.41 -50.59
C SER A 384 4.24 26.28 -51.67
N GLU A 385 5.01 27.00 -52.49
CA GLU A 385 4.50 27.74 -53.65
C GLU A 385 3.86 26.78 -54.68
N PRO A 386 2.57 26.94 -55.00
CA PRO A 386 1.87 26.03 -55.91
C PRO A 386 2.40 26.12 -57.34
N ALA A 387 2.13 25.08 -58.14
CA ALA A 387 2.36 25.12 -59.58
C ALA A 387 1.59 26.29 -60.23
N PHE A 388 2.25 27.00 -61.15
CA PHE A 388 1.79 28.24 -61.78
C PHE A 388 1.69 29.46 -60.84
N SER A 389 2.43 29.46 -59.73
CA SER A 389 2.62 30.67 -58.92
C SER A 389 3.38 31.75 -59.71
N PRO A 390 2.89 32.99 -59.74
CA PRO A 390 3.48 34.07 -60.53
C PRO A 390 4.65 34.72 -59.78
N ILE A 391 5.87 34.57 -60.31
CA ILE A 391 7.12 34.97 -59.65
C ILE A 391 7.49 36.43 -59.95
N ALA A 392 7.45 36.82 -61.23
CA ALA A 392 7.87 38.14 -61.69
C ALA A 392 7.28 38.54 -63.04
N PHE A 393 6.94 39.82 -63.21
CA PHE A 393 6.68 40.40 -64.53
C PHE A 393 7.97 41.02 -65.09
N PHE A 394 8.24 40.80 -66.38
CA PHE A 394 9.31 41.48 -67.12
C PHE A 394 8.68 42.39 -68.16
N THR A 395 8.77 43.70 -67.93
CA THR A 395 8.20 44.76 -68.79
C THR A 395 9.32 45.47 -69.55
N VAL A 396 9.27 45.48 -70.89
CA VAL A 396 10.26 46.22 -71.70
C VAL A 396 9.79 47.66 -71.91
N LYS A 397 10.33 48.61 -71.13
CA LYS A 397 9.87 50.01 -71.12
C LYS A 397 10.68 50.92 -72.06
N ASN A 398 10.11 52.10 -72.30
CA ASN A 398 10.65 53.22 -73.09
C ASN A 398 11.10 52.83 -74.51
N MET A 399 10.37 51.88 -75.09
CA MET A 399 10.41 51.44 -76.49
C MET A 399 9.30 52.11 -77.30
N ASP A 400 9.50 52.30 -78.60
CA ASP A 400 8.45 52.80 -79.50
C ASP A 400 7.27 51.81 -79.62
N LEU A 401 6.05 52.35 -79.66
CA LEU A 401 4.76 51.64 -79.66
C LEU A 401 4.56 50.58 -80.75
N ASN A 402 5.43 50.55 -81.77
CA ASN A 402 5.34 49.67 -82.94
C ASN A 402 6.39 48.54 -82.98
N GLN A 403 7.32 48.45 -82.02
CA GLN A 403 8.29 47.35 -81.98
C GLN A 403 7.74 46.11 -81.25
N LYS A 404 7.85 44.95 -81.89
CA LYS A 404 7.64 43.64 -81.24
C LYS A 404 8.95 43.18 -80.60
N VAL A 405 8.87 42.74 -79.35
CA VAL A 405 9.94 42.00 -78.65
C VAL A 405 9.57 40.51 -78.64
N ASP A 406 10.57 39.66 -78.55
CA ASP A 406 10.44 38.23 -78.23
C ASP A 406 11.28 37.94 -76.98
N CYS A 407 10.72 37.22 -76.01
CA CYS A 407 11.40 36.93 -74.74
C CYS A 407 11.30 35.44 -74.40
N HIS A 408 12.43 34.84 -74.02
CA HIS A 408 12.52 33.44 -73.60
C HIS A 408 13.37 33.28 -72.34
N LEU A 409 13.28 32.10 -71.73
CA LEU A 409 14.02 31.72 -70.52
C LEU A 409 15.13 30.74 -70.89
N GLU A 410 16.35 31.02 -70.45
CA GLU A 410 17.50 30.11 -70.52
C GLU A 410 17.83 29.66 -69.08
N GLY A 411 17.70 28.36 -68.79
CA GLY A 411 17.92 27.79 -67.46
C GLY A 411 17.33 26.38 -67.32
N PHE A 412 17.56 25.73 -66.18
CA PHE A 412 16.96 24.45 -65.81
C PHE A 412 16.17 24.61 -64.51
N GLY A 413 15.02 23.93 -64.41
CA GLY A 413 14.14 23.96 -63.23
C GLY A 413 12.65 24.03 -63.61
N PRO A 414 11.74 23.95 -62.63
CA PRO A 414 10.28 23.95 -62.84
C PRO A 414 9.75 25.38 -63.06
N PHE A 415 10.28 26.08 -64.07
CA PHE A 415 9.96 27.49 -64.35
C PHE A 415 9.69 27.72 -65.83
N ARG A 416 8.74 28.60 -66.15
CA ARG A 416 8.50 29.06 -67.53
C ARG A 416 8.21 30.55 -67.59
N ILE A 417 8.56 31.16 -68.73
CA ILE A 417 8.16 32.53 -69.07
C ILE A 417 7.07 32.51 -70.15
N VAL A 418 5.99 33.24 -69.95
CA VAL A 418 4.82 33.29 -70.85
C VAL A 418 4.43 34.74 -71.20
N PRO A 419 4.00 35.03 -72.44
CA PRO A 419 3.58 36.38 -72.83
C PRO A 419 2.24 36.75 -72.17
N TYR A 420 2.20 37.89 -71.48
CA TYR A 420 1.02 38.29 -70.70
C TYR A 420 -0.05 38.92 -71.59
N GLN A 421 -1.09 38.13 -71.93
CA GLN A 421 -2.06 38.44 -72.99
C GLN A 421 -2.79 39.79 -72.88
N LEU A 422 -2.84 40.39 -71.68
CA LEU A 422 -3.51 41.66 -71.41
C LEU A 422 -2.66 42.91 -71.72
N LEU A 423 -1.33 42.80 -71.82
CA LEU A 423 -0.42 43.94 -72.00
C LEU A 423 0.69 43.62 -73.00
N LYS A 424 0.87 44.49 -74.01
CA LYS A 424 1.95 44.34 -75.01
C LYS A 424 3.32 44.52 -74.35
N ASN A 425 4.27 43.66 -74.72
CA ASN A 425 5.66 43.66 -74.26
C ASN A 425 5.81 43.47 -72.74
N GLU A 426 4.86 42.78 -72.10
CA GLU A 426 4.99 42.20 -70.75
C GLU A 426 4.99 40.66 -70.80
N TYR A 427 5.84 40.07 -69.98
CA TYR A 427 5.99 38.62 -69.83
C TYR A 427 5.91 38.25 -68.36
N LEU A 428 5.27 37.12 -68.04
CA LEU A 428 5.18 36.56 -66.70
C LEU A 428 6.12 35.36 -66.57
N LEU A 429 6.99 35.38 -65.56
CA LEU A 429 7.71 34.20 -65.06
C LEU A 429 6.87 33.53 -63.97
N GLU A 430 6.66 32.22 -64.09
CA GLU A 430 5.84 31.41 -63.18
C GLU A 430 6.43 30.01 -62.99
N THR A 431 6.08 29.35 -61.88
CA THR A 431 6.42 27.93 -61.64
C THR A 431 5.63 27.01 -62.60
N THR A 432 6.10 25.79 -62.84
CA THR A 432 5.38 24.76 -63.61
C THR A 432 4.92 23.58 -62.78
N GLU A 433 5.61 23.31 -61.68
CA GLU A 433 5.43 22.20 -60.75
C GLU A 433 5.67 22.75 -59.33
N PRO A 434 5.21 22.09 -58.25
CA PRO A 434 5.56 22.48 -56.88
C PRO A 434 7.08 22.39 -56.64
N LEU A 435 7.54 23.10 -55.62
CA LEU A 435 8.94 23.18 -55.22
C LEU A 435 9.20 22.26 -54.00
N ASP A 436 10.47 22.00 -53.71
CA ASP A 436 10.95 20.88 -52.85
C ASP A 436 12.40 21.20 -52.45
N TYR A 437 12.63 21.61 -51.20
CA TYR A 437 13.91 22.15 -50.70
C TYR A 437 14.95 21.05 -50.49
N GLU A 438 14.56 19.94 -49.85
CA GLU A 438 15.38 18.76 -49.58
C GLU A 438 16.01 18.20 -50.86
N LYS A 439 15.34 18.39 -52.00
CA LYS A 439 15.81 17.97 -53.33
C LYS A 439 16.60 19.02 -54.10
N THR A 440 16.17 20.29 -54.15
CA THR A 440 16.88 21.35 -54.90
C THR A 440 16.69 22.75 -54.30
N GLN A 441 17.74 23.25 -53.64
CA GLN A 441 17.71 24.51 -52.87
C GLN A 441 17.92 25.80 -53.70
N ASP A 442 18.58 25.72 -54.85
CA ASP A 442 19.02 26.88 -55.65
C ASP A 442 18.80 26.64 -57.16
N TYR A 443 18.37 27.68 -57.87
CA TYR A 443 18.23 27.69 -59.33
C TYR A 443 18.79 28.98 -59.95
N GLU A 444 19.46 28.85 -61.10
CA GLU A 444 19.97 29.99 -61.88
C GLU A 444 19.24 30.09 -63.22
N LEU A 445 18.65 31.28 -63.48
CA LEU A 445 17.80 31.56 -64.63
C LEU A 445 18.29 32.82 -65.35
N ILE A 446 18.15 32.84 -66.68
CA ILE A 446 18.47 33.99 -67.52
C ILE A 446 17.27 34.32 -68.39
N VAL A 447 16.70 35.52 -68.19
CA VAL A 447 15.65 36.06 -69.07
C VAL A 447 16.32 36.80 -70.21
N VAL A 448 16.00 36.41 -71.45
CA VAL A 448 16.56 36.99 -72.67
C VAL A 448 15.46 37.66 -73.46
N ALA A 449 15.62 38.95 -73.73
CA ALA A 449 14.71 39.75 -74.54
C ALA A 449 15.41 40.20 -75.83
N ASN A 450 14.81 39.92 -76.99
CA ASN A 450 15.36 40.21 -78.31
C ASN A 450 14.35 41.01 -79.14
N ASN A 451 14.79 42.08 -79.82
CA ASN A 451 13.92 42.85 -80.72
C ASN A 451 14.18 42.54 -82.21
N THR A 452 13.27 42.98 -83.08
CA THR A 452 13.38 42.79 -84.55
C THR A 452 14.57 43.49 -85.21
N HIS A 453 15.39 44.22 -84.45
CA HIS A 453 16.60 44.92 -84.90
C HIS A 453 17.89 44.28 -84.35
N GLY A 454 17.80 43.13 -83.66
CA GLY A 454 18.95 42.41 -83.12
C GLY A 454 19.51 42.97 -81.82
N VAL A 455 18.79 43.84 -81.12
CA VAL A 455 19.15 44.27 -79.77
C VAL A 455 18.72 43.17 -78.79
N VAL A 456 19.71 42.49 -78.22
CA VAL A 456 19.53 41.47 -77.18
C VAL A 456 19.84 42.08 -75.82
N ILE A 457 18.89 41.98 -74.88
CA ILE A 457 19.06 42.35 -73.47
C ILE A 457 18.94 41.05 -72.66
N LYS A 458 19.91 40.78 -71.78
CA LYS A 458 19.88 39.65 -70.84
C LYS A 458 19.77 40.15 -69.40
N THR A 459 18.90 39.51 -68.63
CA THR A 459 18.74 39.73 -67.18
C THR A 459 18.98 38.41 -66.47
N PHE A 460 19.95 38.38 -65.56
CA PHE A 460 20.21 37.23 -64.69
C PHE A 460 19.26 37.25 -63.49
N LEU A 461 18.87 36.07 -63.03
CA LEU A 461 17.99 35.86 -61.90
C LEU A 461 18.44 34.61 -61.14
N LYS A 462 18.83 34.77 -59.87
CA LYS A 462 18.94 33.62 -58.96
C LYS A 462 17.62 33.44 -58.23
N VAL A 463 17.13 32.22 -58.15
CA VAL A 463 15.98 31.82 -57.31
C VAL A 463 16.51 30.90 -56.22
N GLN A 464 16.27 31.24 -54.96
CA GLN A 464 16.57 30.35 -53.83
C GLN A 464 15.26 29.84 -53.25
N ILE A 465 15.23 28.56 -52.90
CA ILE A 465 14.13 27.95 -52.18
C ILE A 465 14.35 28.18 -50.68
N LEU A 466 13.28 28.56 -50.00
CA LEU A 466 13.19 28.61 -48.55
C LEU A 466 12.46 27.36 -48.08
N ASP A 467 13.23 26.50 -47.42
CA ASP A 467 12.80 25.52 -46.43
C ASP A 467 11.59 26.03 -45.62
N GLU A 468 10.60 25.15 -45.46
CA GLU A 468 9.52 25.23 -44.49
C GLU A 468 9.43 23.92 -43.69
N ASN A 469 8.73 23.93 -42.54
CA ASN A 469 8.72 22.76 -41.65
C ASN A 469 7.74 21.66 -42.14
N ASP A 470 8.14 21.01 -43.23
CA ASP A 470 7.35 20.13 -44.09
C ASP A 470 7.54 18.63 -43.80
N ASN A 471 8.71 18.24 -43.26
CA ASN A 471 8.95 16.91 -42.70
C ASN A 471 8.60 16.89 -41.21
N ALA A 472 8.88 15.78 -40.53
CA ALA A 472 8.62 15.59 -39.11
C ALA A 472 9.62 14.58 -38.54
N PRO A 473 9.94 14.61 -37.24
CA PRO A 473 10.95 13.71 -36.70
C PRO A 473 10.47 12.26 -36.79
N VAL A 474 11.23 11.36 -37.41
CA VAL A 474 10.87 9.94 -37.54
C VAL A 474 11.78 9.08 -36.65
N PHE A 475 11.19 8.42 -35.63
CA PHE A 475 11.88 7.38 -34.86
C PHE A 475 12.28 6.20 -35.74
N GLN A 476 13.49 5.66 -35.55
CA GLN A 476 13.95 4.44 -36.22
C GLN A 476 13.13 3.20 -35.85
N GLN A 477 12.54 3.18 -34.65
CA GLN A 477 11.76 2.06 -34.11
C GLN A 477 10.51 2.60 -33.42
N ALA A 478 9.31 2.18 -33.86
CA ALA A 478 8.04 2.61 -33.29
C ALA A 478 7.66 1.88 -31.98
N LEU A 479 8.32 0.76 -31.69
CA LEU A 479 8.23 -0.01 -30.45
C LEU A 479 9.65 -0.40 -30.04
N VAL A 480 10.00 -0.13 -28.77
CA VAL A 480 11.29 -0.48 -28.17
C VAL A 480 11.01 -1.31 -26.93
N GLU A 481 11.43 -2.58 -26.93
CA GLU A 481 11.27 -3.51 -25.81
C GLU A 481 12.61 -3.66 -25.08
N ILE A 482 12.58 -3.50 -23.76
CA ILE A 482 13.76 -3.45 -22.89
C ILE A 482 13.54 -4.37 -21.68
N SER A 483 14.59 -5.04 -21.21
CA SER A 483 14.60 -5.80 -19.96
C SER A 483 15.70 -5.30 -19.03
N ILE A 484 15.37 -5.09 -17.76
CA ILE A 484 16.33 -4.69 -16.71
C ILE A 484 16.08 -5.54 -15.46
N GLU A 485 17.13 -5.99 -14.79
CA GLU A 485 17.02 -6.66 -13.49
C GLU A 485 16.55 -5.67 -12.41
N GLU A 486 15.71 -6.12 -11.48
CA GLU A 486 15.39 -5.34 -10.30
C GLU A 486 16.59 -5.17 -9.35
N ASN A 487 16.42 -4.30 -8.35
CA ASN A 487 17.53 -3.83 -7.52
C ASN A 487 18.68 -3.23 -8.37
N ASN A 488 18.35 -2.66 -9.54
CA ASN A 488 19.31 -1.96 -10.38
C ASN A 488 19.89 -0.73 -9.66
N LEU A 489 21.08 -0.30 -10.08
CA LEU A 489 21.65 0.95 -9.60
C LEU A 489 20.80 2.14 -10.10
N PRO A 490 20.60 3.18 -9.27
CA PRO A 490 20.06 4.47 -9.72
C PRO A 490 20.81 5.03 -10.94
N ASN A 491 20.10 5.70 -11.84
CA ASN A 491 20.59 6.21 -13.13
C ASN A 491 21.14 5.12 -14.08
N SER A 492 20.63 3.88 -14.01
CA SER A 492 21.01 2.82 -14.94
C SER A 492 20.55 3.13 -16.37
N PHE A 493 21.45 2.90 -17.34
CA PHE A 493 21.19 3.05 -18.77
C PHE A 493 20.25 1.94 -19.28
N LEU A 494 19.18 2.32 -19.97
CA LEU A 494 18.24 1.38 -20.60
C LEU A 494 18.50 1.26 -22.12
N THR A 495 18.51 2.39 -22.83
CA THR A 495 18.74 2.44 -24.27
C THR A 495 19.06 3.86 -24.74
N GLN A 496 19.41 4.02 -26.02
CA GLN A 496 19.42 5.32 -26.69
C GLN A 496 18.35 5.32 -27.79
N LEU A 497 17.38 6.21 -27.67
CA LEU A 497 16.33 6.44 -28.66
C LEU A 497 16.90 7.31 -29.78
N GLN A 498 16.55 6.99 -31.04
CA GLN A 498 17.01 7.75 -32.19
C GLN A 498 15.86 8.05 -33.15
N ALA A 499 15.67 9.34 -33.42
CA ALA A 499 14.80 9.89 -34.44
C ALA A 499 15.60 10.85 -35.35
N THR A 500 15.12 11.04 -36.58
CA THR A 500 15.73 11.92 -37.58
C THR A 500 14.65 12.70 -38.31
N ASP A 501 14.89 13.99 -38.52
CA ASP A 501 14.12 14.84 -39.41
C ASP A 501 14.95 15.14 -40.70
N GLN A 502 14.32 15.68 -41.73
CA GLN A 502 14.95 16.02 -43.02
C GLN A 502 15.05 17.54 -43.26
N ASP A 503 14.20 18.35 -42.61
CA ASP A 503 14.24 19.82 -42.69
C ASP A 503 15.59 20.37 -42.18
N SER A 504 15.97 21.61 -42.51
CA SER A 504 17.30 22.15 -42.19
C SER A 504 17.37 23.08 -40.97
N GLY A 505 18.58 23.23 -40.42
CA GLY A 505 18.86 24.12 -39.29
C GLY A 505 18.14 23.70 -38.01
N SER A 506 17.37 24.62 -37.41
CA SER A 506 16.59 24.32 -36.21
C SER A 506 15.32 23.50 -36.49
N ARG A 507 14.84 23.45 -37.73
CA ARG A 507 13.66 22.64 -38.09
C ARG A 507 14.01 21.15 -38.06
N GLY A 508 15.16 20.81 -38.65
CA GLY A 508 15.78 19.49 -38.51
C GLY A 508 16.26 19.11 -37.10
N GLN A 509 16.21 20.02 -36.13
CA GLN A 509 16.71 19.77 -34.78
C GLN A 509 15.62 19.08 -33.94
N VAL A 510 15.85 17.79 -33.66
CA VAL A 510 14.96 16.95 -32.85
C VAL A 510 15.31 17.04 -31.37
N ILE A 511 14.28 17.15 -30.52
CA ILE A 511 14.35 16.91 -29.07
C ILE A 511 13.45 15.74 -28.65
N TYR A 512 13.89 15.01 -27.62
CA TYR A 512 13.17 13.88 -27.04
C TYR A 512 12.46 14.27 -25.75
N LEU A 513 11.19 13.91 -25.62
CA LEU A 513 10.38 14.16 -24.42
C LEU A 513 9.56 12.93 -24.06
N LEU A 514 9.45 12.60 -22.78
CA LEU A 514 8.54 11.55 -22.33
C LEU A 514 7.07 12.00 -22.51
N GLY A 515 6.19 11.05 -22.81
CA GLY A 515 4.75 11.28 -22.75
C GLY A 515 4.25 11.42 -21.31
N GLY A 516 3.10 12.09 -21.11
CA GLY A 516 2.47 12.22 -19.79
C GLY A 516 1.90 10.90 -19.22
N ASP A 517 2.07 9.79 -19.95
CA ASP A 517 1.84 8.41 -19.52
C ASP A 517 3.12 7.72 -18.99
N ALA A 518 4.28 8.39 -19.06
CA ALA A 518 5.54 7.88 -18.55
C ALA A 518 5.64 8.02 -17.01
N PRO A 519 5.99 6.94 -16.29
CA PRO A 519 6.33 7.01 -14.87
C PRO A 519 7.58 7.86 -14.62
N GLY A 520 7.57 8.68 -13.56
CA GLY A 520 8.69 9.55 -13.18
C GLY A 520 10.00 8.83 -12.79
N VAL A 521 9.99 7.50 -12.66
CA VAL A 521 11.21 6.70 -12.49
C VAL A 521 12.03 6.58 -13.79
N PHE A 522 11.48 6.97 -14.95
CA PHE A 522 12.22 7.01 -16.22
C PHE A 522 12.58 8.44 -16.60
N VAL A 523 13.78 8.63 -17.14
CA VAL A 523 14.28 9.94 -17.59
C VAL A 523 14.85 9.79 -19.01
N VAL A 524 14.55 10.74 -19.89
CA VAL A 524 15.18 10.83 -21.22
C VAL A 524 15.99 12.12 -21.32
N ASP A 525 17.25 12.01 -21.75
CA ASP A 525 18.05 13.17 -22.11
C ASP A 525 17.52 13.78 -23.42
N GLN A 526 17.15 15.07 -23.36
CA GLN A 526 16.39 15.72 -24.42
C GLN A 526 17.15 15.87 -25.75
N VAL A 527 18.49 15.80 -25.74
CA VAL A 527 19.34 16.06 -26.92
C VAL A 527 19.92 14.76 -27.49
N THR A 528 20.35 13.85 -26.62
CA THR A 528 20.99 12.59 -27.02
C THR A 528 20.00 11.43 -27.16
N GLY A 529 18.78 11.56 -26.61
CA GLY A 529 17.78 10.49 -26.62
C GLY A 529 18.10 9.32 -25.67
N VAL A 530 19.12 9.45 -24.81
CA VAL A 530 19.48 8.43 -23.82
C VAL A 530 18.37 8.29 -22.79
N LEU A 531 17.82 7.09 -22.67
CA LEU A 531 16.80 6.72 -21.69
C LEU A 531 17.48 6.00 -20.52
N THR A 532 17.28 6.50 -19.31
CA THR A 532 17.72 5.91 -18.05
C THR A 532 16.53 5.61 -17.14
N VAL A 533 16.76 4.77 -16.13
CA VAL A 533 15.91 4.68 -14.94
C VAL A 533 16.58 5.42 -13.78
N ALA A 534 15.87 6.36 -13.15
CA ALA A 534 16.38 7.20 -12.09
C ALA A 534 16.59 6.42 -10.78
N THR A 535 15.66 5.54 -10.43
CA THR A 535 15.66 4.75 -9.18
C THR A 535 16.09 3.30 -9.43
N SER A 536 16.23 2.52 -8.35
CA SER A 536 16.01 1.07 -8.42
C SER A 536 14.55 0.77 -8.80
N LEU A 537 14.33 -0.31 -9.54
CA LEU A 537 13.01 -0.91 -9.75
C LEU A 537 12.83 -2.15 -8.87
N ASP A 538 11.57 -2.48 -8.64
CA ASP A 538 11.01 -3.55 -7.81
C ASP A 538 9.93 -4.25 -8.64
N ARG A 539 10.03 -5.58 -8.80
CA ARG A 539 9.13 -6.37 -9.66
C ARG A 539 7.85 -6.76 -8.92
N GLU A 540 7.89 -6.88 -7.60
CA GLU A 540 6.75 -7.15 -6.71
C GLU A 540 5.76 -5.99 -6.74
N GLU A 541 6.27 -4.76 -6.75
CA GLU A 541 5.50 -3.57 -7.05
C GLU A 541 5.06 -3.58 -8.52
N LYS A 542 5.98 -3.76 -9.48
CA LYS A 542 5.66 -3.57 -10.90
C LYS A 542 6.55 -4.26 -11.93
N GLU A 543 6.21 -5.51 -12.24
CA GLU A 543 6.77 -6.33 -13.33
C GLU A 543 6.95 -5.62 -14.70
N LYS A 544 6.04 -4.71 -15.10
CA LYS A 544 6.07 -4.09 -16.43
C LYS A 544 5.62 -2.62 -16.47
N TYR A 545 6.32 -1.85 -17.28
CA TYR A 545 6.00 -0.47 -17.64
C TYR A 545 5.82 -0.34 -19.15
N ARG A 546 4.87 0.49 -19.58
CA ARG A 546 4.58 0.79 -20.99
C ARG A 546 4.19 2.24 -21.12
N PHE A 547 4.97 3.02 -21.87
CA PHE A 547 4.78 4.46 -22.01
C PHE A 547 5.22 4.95 -23.39
N ILE A 548 4.80 6.17 -23.75
CA ILE A 548 5.17 6.84 -24.99
C ILE A 548 6.40 7.74 -24.78
N VAL A 549 7.26 7.80 -25.79
CA VAL A 549 8.28 8.86 -25.94
C VAL A 549 8.03 9.59 -27.24
N ARG A 550 8.20 10.92 -27.21
CA ARG A 550 7.98 11.84 -28.33
C ARG A 550 9.30 12.34 -28.89
N ALA A 551 9.35 12.52 -30.19
CA ALA A 551 10.40 13.28 -30.88
C ALA A 551 9.74 14.50 -31.50
N ILE A 552 10.21 15.71 -31.17
CA ILE A 552 9.61 16.99 -31.58
C ILE A 552 10.68 17.86 -32.22
N ASP A 553 10.32 18.60 -33.27
CA ASP A 553 11.20 19.60 -33.90
C ASP A 553 11.23 20.93 -33.12
N HIS A 554 12.12 21.85 -33.52
CA HIS A 554 12.03 23.28 -33.16
C HIS A 554 11.34 24.10 -34.29
N GLY A 555 10.35 23.50 -34.93
CA GLY A 555 9.57 24.06 -36.02
C GLY A 555 8.56 25.13 -35.63
N THR A 556 7.87 25.68 -36.63
CA THR A 556 6.69 26.55 -36.44
C THR A 556 5.78 26.48 -37.68
N PRO A 557 4.62 25.77 -37.60
CA PRO A 557 4.16 24.95 -36.48
C PRO A 557 5.15 23.82 -36.17
N ARG A 558 5.28 23.45 -34.89
CA ARG A 558 6.04 22.25 -34.52
C ARG A 558 5.31 20.99 -34.95
N ARG A 559 6.06 19.94 -35.25
CA ARG A 559 5.54 18.59 -35.48
C ARG A 559 6.22 17.60 -34.53
N GLU A 560 5.52 16.50 -34.28
CA GLU A 560 5.97 15.42 -33.41
C GLU A 560 5.70 14.05 -34.03
N SER A 561 6.52 13.06 -33.66
CA SER A 561 6.14 11.65 -33.75
C SER A 561 6.34 10.94 -32.41
N ILE A 562 5.87 9.70 -32.32
CA ILE A 562 5.82 8.92 -31.10
C ILE A 562 6.38 7.50 -31.30
N ALA A 563 7.09 7.01 -30.30
CA ALA A 563 7.46 5.61 -30.14
C ALA A 563 6.91 5.08 -28.80
N THR A 564 6.56 3.79 -28.75
CA THR A 564 6.22 3.12 -27.48
C THR A 564 7.47 2.47 -26.90
N VAL A 565 7.75 2.71 -25.63
CA VAL A 565 8.72 1.93 -24.84
C VAL A 565 7.98 0.94 -23.97
N VAL A 566 8.47 -0.30 -23.90
CA VAL A 566 8.04 -1.35 -22.97
C VAL A 566 9.25 -1.79 -22.17
N VAL A 567 9.22 -1.58 -20.86
CA VAL A 567 10.26 -2.05 -19.92
C VAL A 567 9.68 -3.22 -19.13
N THR A 568 10.35 -4.37 -19.17
CA THR A 568 10.06 -5.52 -18.31
C THR A 568 11.13 -5.61 -17.23
N VAL A 569 10.70 -5.66 -15.97
CA VAL A 569 11.58 -5.90 -14.83
C VAL A 569 11.83 -7.40 -14.71
N LEU A 570 13.08 -7.80 -14.55
CA LEU A 570 13.51 -9.20 -14.41
C LEU A 570 13.75 -9.54 -12.94
N ASP A 571 13.22 -10.70 -12.59
CA ASP A 571 13.14 -11.27 -11.25
C ASP A 571 14.51 -11.60 -10.62
N ARG A 572 14.68 -11.28 -9.33
CA ARG A 572 15.84 -11.67 -8.51
C ARG A 572 15.39 -12.16 -7.15
N ASN A 573 16.10 -13.16 -6.60
CA ASN A 573 15.74 -13.76 -5.32
C ASN A 573 16.15 -12.88 -4.13
N ASP A 574 15.33 -11.90 -3.74
CA ASP A 574 15.58 -11.03 -2.60
C ASP A 574 14.48 -11.06 -1.51
N ASN A 575 13.26 -11.50 -1.83
CA ASN A 575 12.29 -11.92 -0.83
C ASN A 575 12.62 -13.32 -0.30
N SER A 576 11.99 -13.71 0.81
CA SER A 576 12.22 -15.02 1.42
C SER A 576 10.90 -15.66 1.86
N PRO A 577 10.82 -17.01 1.89
CA PRO A 577 9.55 -17.71 2.08
C PRO A 577 8.85 -17.32 3.38
N ARG A 578 7.66 -16.74 3.33
CA ARG A 578 6.94 -16.22 4.50
C ARG A 578 5.78 -17.12 4.91
N PHE A 579 5.84 -17.67 6.13
CA PHE A 579 4.68 -18.33 6.76
C PHE A 579 3.59 -17.29 7.08
N ILE A 580 2.31 -17.62 6.80
CA ILE A 580 1.18 -16.71 7.09
C ILE A 580 1.03 -16.46 8.60
N ASN A 581 1.38 -17.44 9.44
CA ASN A 581 1.34 -17.34 10.89
C ASN A 581 2.77 -17.43 11.48
N LYS A 582 3.05 -16.60 12.49
CA LYS A 582 4.32 -16.58 13.27
C LYS A 582 4.60 -17.91 13.97
N ASP A 583 3.56 -18.52 14.50
CA ASP A 583 3.53 -19.86 15.08
C ASP A 583 2.22 -20.56 14.68
N PHE A 584 2.24 -21.89 14.61
CA PHE A 584 1.03 -22.70 14.42
C PHE A 584 0.72 -23.51 15.68
N THR A 585 -0.56 -23.72 15.98
CA THR A 585 -0.99 -24.60 17.07
C THR A 585 -2.16 -25.46 16.60
N PHE A 586 -1.99 -26.77 16.66
CA PHE A 586 -3.00 -27.77 16.31
C PHE A 586 -3.43 -28.55 17.53
N PHE A 587 -4.73 -28.79 17.67
CA PHE A 587 -5.32 -29.62 18.71
C PHE A 587 -5.80 -30.93 18.08
N VAL A 588 -5.26 -32.06 18.53
CA VAL A 588 -5.45 -33.37 17.90
C VAL A 588 -5.87 -34.37 18.98
N PRO A 589 -7.02 -35.07 18.91
CA PRO A 589 -7.33 -36.12 19.87
C PRO A 589 -6.33 -37.27 19.73
N GLU A 590 -5.91 -37.90 20.81
CA GLU A 590 -4.88 -38.96 20.73
C GLU A 590 -5.32 -40.19 19.93
N ASN A 591 -6.62 -40.50 19.93
CA ASN A 591 -7.21 -41.54 19.07
C ASN A 591 -7.20 -41.22 17.56
N PHE A 592 -6.55 -40.13 17.15
CA PHE A 592 -6.41 -39.71 15.76
C PHE A 592 -5.66 -40.77 14.93
N PRO A 593 -6.16 -41.12 13.72
CA PRO A 593 -5.56 -42.18 12.92
C PRO A 593 -4.18 -41.79 12.41
N GLY A 594 -3.19 -42.65 12.63
CA GLY A 594 -1.85 -42.52 12.03
C GLY A 594 -1.93 -42.38 10.51
N TYR A 595 -1.03 -41.58 9.92
CA TYR A 595 -1.08 -41.08 8.54
C TYR A 595 -2.20 -40.07 8.23
N GLY A 596 -3.00 -39.68 9.23
CA GLY A 596 -3.95 -38.58 9.16
C GLY A 596 -3.29 -37.20 9.02
N GLU A 597 -4.04 -36.25 8.47
CA GLU A 597 -3.63 -34.86 8.24
C GLU A 597 -4.02 -33.96 9.42
N ILE A 598 -3.02 -33.42 10.12
CA ILE A 598 -3.17 -32.60 11.32
C ILE A 598 -3.63 -31.18 10.95
N GLY A 599 -3.11 -30.67 9.83
CA GLY A 599 -3.40 -29.34 9.32
C GLY A 599 -2.47 -28.96 8.17
N VAL A 600 -2.66 -27.76 7.63
CA VAL A 600 -1.86 -27.20 6.53
C VAL A 600 -1.08 -25.98 7.02
N LEU A 601 0.20 -25.92 6.70
CA LEU A 601 1.07 -24.78 6.89
C LEU A 601 1.09 -23.97 5.60
N SER A 602 0.48 -22.79 5.62
CA SER A 602 0.49 -21.87 4.48
C SER A 602 1.76 -21.03 4.48
N VAL A 603 2.50 -21.10 3.38
CA VAL A 603 3.71 -20.31 3.11
C VAL A 603 3.56 -19.67 1.73
N THR A 604 4.01 -18.44 1.60
CA THR A 604 3.99 -17.65 0.38
C THR A 604 5.33 -16.98 0.20
N ASP A 605 5.85 -17.03 -1.02
CA ASP A 605 6.92 -16.13 -1.46
C ASP A 605 6.33 -15.03 -2.36
N ALA A 606 7.09 -13.97 -2.58
CA ALA A 606 6.71 -12.85 -3.44
C ALA A 606 7.35 -12.96 -4.84
N ASP A 607 8.54 -13.55 -4.91
CA ASP A 607 9.34 -13.68 -6.13
C ASP A 607 8.69 -14.62 -7.18
N ALA A 608 9.22 -14.64 -8.40
CA ALA A 608 8.64 -15.39 -9.52
C ALA A 608 9.31 -16.75 -9.76
N ALA A 609 8.58 -17.62 -10.45
CA ALA A 609 9.09 -18.86 -11.05
C ALA A 609 9.85 -19.78 -10.07
N GLU A 610 11.18 -19.91 -10.20
CA GLU A 610 12.02 -20.74 -9.31
C GLU A 610 12.30 -20.05 -7.96
N ASN A 611 12.43 -18.73 -7.97
CA ASN A 611 12.66 -17.94 -6.75
C ASN A 611 11.40 -17.97 -5.89
N GLY A 612 10.22 -17.80 -6.49
CA GLY A 612 8.94 -17.96 -5.79
C GLY A 612 8.56 -19.39 -5.36
N TRP A 613 9.40 -20.42 -5.60
CA TRP A 613 9.03 -21.83 -5.41
C TRP A 613 9.53 -22.41 -4.09
N VAL A 614 8.65 -22.39 -3.09
CA VAL A 614 8.94 -22.85 -1.72
C VAL A 614 8.87 -24.38 -1.57
N ALA A 615 9.93 -24.97 -1.00
CA ALA A 615 9.97 -26.30 -0.43
C ALA A 615 9.94 -26.26 1.12
N LEU A 616 9.39 -27.30 1.76
CA LEU A 616 9.20 -27.36 3.22
C LEU A 616 9.93 -28.55 3.87
N SER A 617 10.50 -28.32 5.05
CA SER A 617 11.43 -29.20 5.77
C SER A 617 11.04 -29.31 7.25
N ILE A 618 11.22 -30.49 7.86
CA ILE A 618 11.03 -30.71 9.31
C ILE A 618 12.40 -30.89 9.97
N LEU A 619 12.82 -29.90 10.78
CA LEU A 619 14.14 -29.89 11.40
C LEU A 619 14.24 -30.85 12.60
N ASN A 620 13.15 -31.06 13.34
CA ASN A 620 13.08 -32.01 14.45
C ASN A 620 11.73 -32.76 14.48
N GLY A 621 11.74 -34.05 14.84
CA GLY A 621 10.53 -34.88 14.90
C GLY A 621 10.10 -35.54 13.59
N SER A 622 10.97 -35.59 12.56
CA SER A 622 10.72 -36.25 11.27
C SER A 622 10.69 -37.80 11.34
N ASP A 623 10.99 -38.36 12.51
CA ASP A 623 10.71 -39.73 12.89
C ASP A 623 9.21 -39.96 13.17
N ILE A 624 8.52 -39.00 13.82
CA ILE A 624 7.11 -39.05 14.26
C ILE A 624 6.14 -38.32 13.29
N PHE A 625 6.61 -37.29 12.58
CA PHE A 625 5.80 -36.45 11.69
C PHE A 625 6.37 -36.42 10.26
N MET A 626 5.55 -36.02 9.30
CA MET A 626 5.94 -35.76 7.91
C MET A 626 5.15 -34.56 7.34
N ILE A 627 5.69 -33.91 6.30
CA ILE A 627 5.04 -32.80 5.61
C ILE A 627 4.98 -33.04 4.10
N ASP A 628 3.82 -32.76 3.49
CA ASP A 628 3.65 -32.75 2.03
C ASP A 628 4.12 -31.41 1.46
N THR A 629 5.29 -31.39 0.82
CA THR A 629 5.87 -30.16 0.25
C THR A 629 5.02 -29.54 -0.86
N GLY A 630 4.17 -30.32 -1.54
CA GLY A 630 3.27 -29.79 -2.58
C GLY A 630 2.00 -29.13 -2.04
N ARG A 631 1.77 -29.16 -0.72
CA ARG A 631 0.52 -28.67 -0.08
C ARG A 631 0.69 -28.02 1.30
N GLY A 632 1.85 -28.12 1.93
CA GLY A 632 2.06 -27.72 3.34
C GLY A 632 1.38 -28.64 4.37
N ALA A 633 0.87 -29.81 3.97
CA ALA A 633 0.07 -30.65 4.84
C ALA A 633 0.93 -31.45 5.85
N LEU A 634 0.83 -31.11 7.14
CA LEU A 634 1.48 -31.80 8.25
C LEU A 634 0.70 -33.05 8.65
N ARG A 635 1.39 -34.18 8.82
CA ARG A 635 0.79 -35.51 9.03
C ARG A 635 1.53 -36.29 10.12
N ALA A 636 0.80 -37.05 10.93
CA ALA A 636 1.38 -38.01 11.87
C ALA A 636 1.84 -39.27 11.15
N LYS A 637 3.00 -39.84 11.50
CA LYS A 637 3.59 -41.04 10.89
C LYS A 637 3.38 -42.30 11.74
N THR A 638 3.09 -42.11 13.02
CA THR A 638 2.67 -43.12 14.00
C THR A 638 1.31 -42.76 14.59
N SER A 639 0.79 -43.60 15.49
CA SER A 639 -0.17 -43.14 16.51
C SER A 639 0.49 -42.14 17.46
N LEU A 640 -0.33 -41.34 18.15
CA LEU A 640 0.07 -40.39 19.18
C LEU A 640 -0.68 -40.78 20.48
N ASP A 641 -0.11 -40.44 21.64
CA ASP A 641 -0.52 -40.95 22.96
C ASP A 641 -0.23 -39.84 23.99
N ARG A 642 -1.23 -39.38 24.75
CA ARG A 642 -1.13 -38.21 25.62
C ARG A 642 -0.50 -38.55 26.97
N GLU A 643 -0.69 -39.77 27.47
CA GLU A 643 -0.05 -40.30 28.69
C GLU A 643 1.46 -40.44 28.51
N GLN A 644 1.90 -40.79 27.30
CA GLN A 644 3.30 -40.80 26.91
C GLN A 644 3.80 -39.38 26.61
N GLN A 645 3.12 -38.61 25.74
CA GLN A 645 3.54 -37.27 25.36
C GLN A 645 2.40 -36.38 24.80
N GLY A 646 1.67 -35.71 25.68
CA GLY A 646 0.59 -34.78 25.31
C GLY A 646 0.98 -33.49 24.54
N THR A 647 2.25 -33.27 24.18
CA THR A 647 2.68 -32.07 23.44
C THR A 647 3.94 -32.31 22.61
N TYR A 648 3.92 -31.85 21.36
CA TYR A 648 5.07 -31.85 20.45
C TYR A 648 5.36 -30.43 19.95
N GLN A 649 6.63 -30.09 19.82
CA GLN A 649 7.10 -28.81 19.25
C GLN A 649 8.04 -29.11 18.09
N LEU A 650 7.64 -28.70 16.90
CA LEU A 650 8.32 -28.97 15.63
C LEU A 650 8.78 -27.65 15.04
N TRP A 651 10.04 -27.58 14.60
CA TRP A 651 10.56 -26.49 13.80
C TRP A 651 10.45 -26.85 12.33
N ILE A 652 9.72 -26.03 11.59
CA ILE A 652 9.47 -26.21 10.16
C ILE A 652 10.22 -25.11 9.43
N GLU A 653 11.03 -25.54 8.46
CA GLU A 653 11.83 -24.68 7.60
C GLU A 653 11.16 -24.57 6.24
N ALA A 654 11.15 -23.37 5.67
CA ALA A 654 10.76 -23.08 4.30
C ALA A 654 11.98 -22.54 3.56
N VAL A 655 12.25 -23.04 2.35
CA VAL A 655 13.39 -22.67 1.50
C VAL A 655 12.88 -22.48 0.07
N ASP A 656 13.36 -21.45 -0.63
CA ASP A 656 13.05 -21.22 -2.05
C ASP A 656 13.89 -22.08 -3.03
N GLY A 657 13.71 -21.87 -4.34
CA GLY A 657 14.56 -22.42 -5.41
C GLY A 657 15.70 -21.49 -5.86
N GLY A 658 15.94 -20.42 -5.09
CA GLY A 658 16.78 -19.27 -5.38
C GLY A 658 18.28 -19.55 -5.47
N LYS A 659 19.02 -18.54 -5.96
CA LYS A 659 20.48 -18.57 -6.09
C LYS A 659 21.09 -17.18 -5.79
N PRO A 660 21.48 -16.88 -4.53
CA PRO A 660 21.43 -17.75 -3.34
C PRO A 660 19.98 -18.09 -2.94
N ALA A 661 19.80 -19.25 -2.32
CA ALA A 661 18.51 -19.62 -1.76
C ALA A 661 18.32 -18.97 -0.39
N LEU A 662 17.13 -18.44 -0.13
CA LEU A 662 16.71 -17.84 1.13
C LEU A 662 15.70 -18.75 1.85
N SER A 663 15.51 -18.50 3.15
CA SER A 663 14.78 -19.43 4.01
C SER A 663 14.22 -18.78 5.26
N SER A 664 13.10 -19.30 5.77
CA SER A 664 12.55 -18.94 7.08
C SER A 664 12.16 -20.18 7.89
N ILE A 665 11.96 -20.00 9.20
CA ILE A 665 11.66 -21.09 10.14
C ILE A 665 10.51 -20.66 11.06
N THR A 666 9.51 -21.54 11.25
CA THR A 666 8.41 -21.36 12.22
C THR A 666 8.35 -22.49 13.24
N MET A 667 7.71 -22.24 14.39
CA MET A 667 7.40 -23.25 15.39
C MET A 667 5.94 -23.72 15.24
N VAL A 668 5.75 -25.03 15.12
CA VAL A 668 4.45 -25.69 15.14
C VAL A 668 4.31 -26.48 16.45
N THR A 669 3.28 -26.14 17.23
CA THR A 669 2.92 -26.89 18.44
C THR A 669 1.75 -27.82 18.15
N VAL A 670 1.90 -29.12 18.40
CA VAL A 670 0.80 -30.09 18.37
C VAL A 670 0.46 -30.44 19.80
N LEU A 671 -0.75 -30.09 20.24
CA LEU A 671 -1.30 -30.39 21.55
C LEU A 671 -2.27 -31.57 21.42
N LEU A 672 -2.06 -32.62 22.21
CA LEU A 672 -2.99 -33.74 22.23
C LEU A 672 -4.19 -33.44 23.12
N LEU A 673 -5.38 -33.77 22.64
CA LEU A 673 -6.62 -33.74 23.41
C LEU A 673 -6.91 -35.14 23.98
N ASP A 674 -7.29 -35.11 25.24
CA ASP A 674 -7.65 -36.25 26.09
C ASP A 674 -8.85 -37.05 25.54
N VAL A 675 -8.75 -38.37 25.57
CA VAL A 675 -9.83 -39.32 25.22
C VAL A 675 -9.97 -40.36 26.33
N ASN A 676 -11.21 -40.74 26.69
CA ASN A 676 -11.48 -41.70 27.78
C ASN A 676 -11.04 -43.12 27.37
N ASP A 677 -9.82 -43.49 27.74
CA ASP A 677 -9.05 -44.62 27.20
C ASP A 677 -8.39 -45.44 28.33
N ASN A 678 -8.00 -44.78 29.44
CA ASN A 678 -7.53 -45.46 30.64
C ASN A 678 -8.68 -45.64 31.66
N PRO A 679 -8.89 -46.86 32.21
CA PRO A 679 -9.83 -47.06 33.31
C PRO A 679 -9.19 -46.70 34.68
N PRO A 680 -9.97 -46.20 35.66
CA PRO A 680 -9.46 -45.84 36.98
C PRO A 680 -8.71 -46.97 37.68
N VAL A 681 -7.50 -46.70 38.16
CA VAL A 681 -6.61 -47.69 38.79
C VAL A 681 -6.72 -47.60 40.31
N VAL A 682 -7.23 -48.66 40.94
CA VAL A 682 -7.33 -48.74 42.41
C VAL A 682 -5.95 -48.99 43.04
N LEU A 683 -5.53 -48.09 43.92
CA LEU A 683 -4.27 -48.17 44.67
C LEU A 683 -4.46 -48.73 46.08
N PHE A 684 -5.65 -48.55 46.68
CA PHE A 684 -6.00 -49.10 47.98
C PHE A 684 -7.49 -49.54 48.02
N PRO A 685 -7.82 -50.73 48.54
CA PRO A 685 -6.91 -51.72 49.14
C PRO A 685 -6.00 -52.43 48.11
N GLN A 686 -4.74 -52.66 48.49
CA GLN A 686 -3.68 -53.15 47.61
C GLN A 686 -3.84 -54.61 47.10
N SER A 687 -4.85 -55.34 47.59
CA SER A 687 -5.16 -56.71 47.15
C SER A 687 -6.56 -57.11 47.58
N ASN A 688 -7.26 -57.81 46.68
CA ASN A 688 -8.55 -58.47 46.95
C ASN A 688 -8.46 -59.56 48.05
N GLN A 689 -7.25 -59.95 48.47
CA GLN A 689 -6.98 -60.87 49.58
C GLN A 689 -6.60 -60.16 50.89
N SER A 690 -6.53 -58.82 50.90
CA SER A 690 -6.38 -58.05 52.13
C SER A 690 -7.71 -57.97 52.89
N TYR A 691 -7.64 -57.83 54.21
CA TYR A 691 -8.81 -57.64 55.08
C TYR A 691 -8.49 -56.69 56.23
N MET A 692 -9.51 -56.01 56.74
CA MET A 692 -9.39 -55.09 57.88
C MET A 692 -10.19 -55.63 59.08
N LEU A 693 -9.61 -55.55 60.27
CA LEU A 693 -10.30 -55.97 61.51
C LEU A 693 -11.29 -54.87 61.92
N VAL A 694 -12.56 -55.25 62.11
CA VAL A 694 -13.61 -54.37 62.64
C VAL A 694 -14.14 -54.97 63.93
N LEU A 695 -14.37 -54.15 64.95
CA LEU A 695 -14.83 -54.64 66.25
C LEU A 695 -16.36 -54.81 66.23
N PRO A 696 -16.94 -55.86 66.87
CA PRO A 696 -18.38 -56.07 66.88
C PRO A 696 -19.18 -54.93 67.56
N ASN A 697 -18.52 -54.12 68.38
CA ASN A 697 -19.09 -52.98 69.11
C ASN A 697 -18.77 -51.61 68.48
N THR A 698 -18.33 -51.57 67.21
CA THR A 698 -18.12 -50.32 66.47
C THR A 698 -19.47 -49.64 66.19
N GLU A 699 -19.59 -48.37 66.57
CA GLU A 699 -20.85 -47.60 66.46
C GLU A 699 -21.20 -47.23 64.99
N PRO A 700 -22.49 -47.21 64.61
CA PRO A 700 -22.94 -46.65 63.34
C PRO A 700 -22.51 -45.18 63.16
N GLY A 701 -22.20 -44.78 61.92
CA GLY A 701 -21.64 -43.47 61.58
C GLY A 701 -20.11 -43.42 61.55
N THR A 702 -19.42 -44.48 62.01
CA THR A 702 -17.96 -44.56 61.94
C THR A 702 -17.46 -44.81 60.51
N SER A 703 -16.39 -44.09 60.13
CA SER A 703 -15.57 -44.42 58.95
C SER A 703 -14.70 -45.63 59.29
N ILE A 704 -14.70 -46.64 58.40
CA ILE A 704 -14.01 -47.91 58.60
C ILE A 704 -12.75 -47.99 57.73
N THR A 705 -12.84 -47.50 56.49
CA THR A 705 -11.75 -47.44 55.52
C THR A 705 -12.14 -46.55 54.35
N GLU A 706 -11.23 -46.35 53.40
CA GLU A 706 -11.48 -45.73 52.10
C GLU A 706 -11.13 -46.70 50.96
N VAL A 707 -11.70 -46.48 49.78
CA VAL A 707 -11.16 -46.99 48.52
C VAL A 707 -10.50 -45.82 47.83
N TYR A 708 -9.21 -45.94 47.52
CA TYR A 708 -8.46 -44.89 46.85
C TYR A 708 -7.99 -45.38 45.48
N ALA A 709 -8.33 -44.61 44.45
CA ALA A 709 -7.95 -44.85 43.07
C ALA A 709 -7.44 -43.56 42.43
N VAL A 710 -6.73 -43.71 41.32
CA VAL A 710 -6.26 -42.61 40.47
C VAL A 710 -6.52 -42.97 39.02
N ASP A 711 -6.81 -41.96 38.20
CA ASP A 711 -6.81 -42.09 36.75
C ASP A 711 -5.51 -41.56 36.17
N LYS A 712 -5.25 -41.87 34.89
CA LYS A 712 -4.23 -41.21 34.08
C LYS A 712 -4.80 -40.12 33.17
N ASP A 713 -6.08 -40.23 32.81
CA ASP A 713 -6.75 -39.30 31.90
C ASP A 713 -6.89 -37.92 32.56
N THR A 714 -7.56 -36.95 31.93
CA THR A 714 -7.70 -35.58 32.48
C THR A 714 -9.11 -35.00 32.39
N GLY A 715 -9.38 -33.97 33.20
CA GLY A 715 -10.71 -33.36 33.28
C GLY A 715 -11.75 -34.37 33.78
N MET A 716 -12.89 -34.49 33.09
CA MET A 716 -13.99 -35.38 33.50
C MET A 716 -13.64 -36.87 33.39
N ASN A 717 -12.73 -37.24 32.47
CA ASN A 717 -12.21 -38.60 32.34
C ASN A 717 -11.39 -39.01 33.58
N ALA A 718 -10.92 -38.05 34.38
CA ALA A 718 -10.18 -38.29 35.62
C ALA A 718 -11.02 -38.10 36.90
N VAL A 719 -12.29 -37.71 36.81
CA VAL A 719 -13.15 -37.56 38.00
C VAL A 719 -13.70 -38.94 38.37
N ILE A 720 -13.33 -39.43 39.54
CA ILE A 720 -13.63 -40.79 39.98
C ILE A 720 -14.87 -40.82 40.88
N ALA A 721 -15.83 -41.70 40.54
CA ALA A 721 -17.00 -42.04 41.33
C ALA A 721 -16.92 -43.46 41.92
N TYR A 722 -17.24 -43.58 43.21
CA TYR A 722 -17.18 -44.81 43.99
C TYR A 722 -18.58 -45.38 44.28
N SER A 723 -18.79 -46.70 44.11
CA SER A 723 -20.09 -47.33 44.43
C SER A 723 -19.97 -48.80 44.84
N ILE A 724 -20.69 -49.23 45.90
CA ILE A 724 -20.73 -50.65 46.32
C ILE A 724 -21.79 -51.39 45.50
N ILE A 725 -21.35 -52.17 44.50
CA ILE A 725 -22.20 -52.91 43.57
C ILE A 725 -22.60 -54.31 44.06
N LYS A 726 -21.82 -54.96 44.93
CA LYS A 726 -22.23 -56.19 45.64
C LYS A 726 -21.79 -56.18 47.11
N ARG A 727 -22.49 -56.94 47.95
CA ARG A 727 -22.22 -57.12 49.38
C ARG A 727 -22.36 -58.60 49.74
N LYS A 728 -21.49 -59.11 50.61
CA LYS A 728 -21.48 -60.50 51.10
C LYS A 728 -21.18 -60.48 52.62
N GLY A 729 -22.04 -61.12 53.41
CA GLY A 729 -22.09 -60.91 54.86
C GLY A 729 -22.82 -59.61 55.22
N GLY A 730 -23.64 -59.66 56.28
CA GLY A 730 -24.45 -58.52 56.73
C GLY A 730 -25.80 -58.34 56.02
N GLU A 731 -26.51 -57.27 56.40
CA GLU A 731 -27.77 -56.87 55.78
C GLU A 731 -27.53 -55.88 54.62
N PRO A 732 -28.50 -55.75 53.69
CA PRO A 732 -28.55 -54.62 52.77
C PRO A 732 -28.53 -53.30 53.55
N GLY A 733 -27.46 -52.51 53.37
CA GLY A 733 -27.27 -51.25 54.08
C GLY A 733 -26.49 -51.32 55.40
N SER A 734 -25.78 -52.42 55.72
CA SER A 734 -24.79 -52.38 56.82
C SER A 734 -23.63 -51.40 56.55
N PHE A 735 -23.25 -51.21 55.28
CA PHE A 735 -22.17 -50.31 54.84
C PHE A 735 -22.63 -49.42 53.67
N ALA A 736 -22.27 -48.13 53.75
CA ALA A 736 -22.33 -47.17 52.65
C ALA A 736 -20.92 -46.76 52.22
N ILE A 737 -20.77 -46.32 50.97
CA ILE A 737 -19.57 -45.65 50.48
C ILE A 737 -19.96 -44.24 50.07
N ASP A 738 -19.12 -43.27 50.40
CA ASP A 738 -19.23 -41.91 49.89
C ASP A 738 -18.78 -41.88 48.41
N PRO A 739 -19.59 -41.33 47.50
CA PRO A 739 -19.35 -41.46 46.07
C PRO A 739 -18.21 -40.61 45.53
N GLU A 740 -17.79 -39.55 46.24
CA GLU A 740 -16.74 -38.62 45.81
C GLU A 740 -15.40 -38.94 46.49
N THR A 741 -15.43 -39.32 47.77
CA THR A 741 -14.23 -39.58 48.58
C THR A 741 -13.85 -41.05 48.72
N GLY A 742 -14.72 -41.98 48.31
CA GLY A 742 -14.49 -43.42 48.45
C GLY A 742 -14.53 -43.94 49.90
N ASN A 743 -14.91 -43.09 50.86
CA ASN A 743 -14.94 -43.42 52.29
C ASN A 743 -16.09 -44.40 52.63
N ILE A 744 -15.77 -45.56 53.19
CA ILE A 744 -16.72 -46.59 53.59
C ILE A 744 -17.08 -46.40 55.06
N THR A 745 -18.36 -46.10 55.30
CA THR A 745 -18.94 -45.89 56.64
C THR A 745 -19.84 -47.05 57.06
N LEU A 746 -19.78 -47.38 58.36
CA LEU A 746 -20.71 -48.31 58.99
C LEU A 746 -22.07 -47.63 59.23
N GLN A 747 -23.16 -48.28 58.84
CA GLN A 747 -24.52 -47.71 58.88
C GLN A 747 -25.49 -48.47 59.79
N ARG A 748 -25.13 -49.69 60.22
CA ARG A 748 -25.85 -50.52 61.20
C ARG A 748 -24.87 -51.31 62.06
N GLU A 749 -25.29 -51.68 63.27
CA GLU A 749 -24.51 -52.55 64.15
C GLU A 749 -24.21 -53.93 63.50
N LEU A 750 -23.06 -54.51 63.84
CA LEU A 750 -22.56 -55.73 63.21
C LEU A 750 -22.92 -56.98 64.03
N SER A 751 -24.19 -57.38 63.93
CA SER A 751 -24.79 -58.49 64.70
C SER A 751 -24.17 -59.87 64.49
N ILE A 752 -23.32 -60.05 63.47
CA ILE A 752 -22.74 -61.35 63.08
C ILE A 752 -21.22 -61.22 63.05
N ARG A 753 -20.51 -62.14 63.72
CA ARG A 753 -19.04 -62.24 63.65
C ARG A 753 -18.65 -63.09 62.44
N GLY A 754 -17.72 -62.60 61.61
CA GLY A 754 -17.31 -63.30 60.40
C GLY A 754 -16.65 -62.41 59.36
N LEU A 755 -16.50 -62.94 58.14
CA LEU A 755 -16.00 -62.21 56.98
C LEU A 755 -17.15 -61.49 56.27
N TYR A 756 -16.97 -60.20 56.04
CA TYR A 756 -17.81 -59.34 55.21
C TYR A 756 -16.98 -58.89 54.00
N SER A 757 -17.58 -58.84 52.83
CA SER A 757 -16.91 -58.44 51.59
C SER A 757 -17.80 -57.52 50.76
N LEU A 758 -17.25 -56.39 50.32
CA LEU A 758 -17.89 -55.43 49.44
C LEU A 758 -17.17 -55.45 48.09
N LEU A 759 -17.91 -55.60 46.98
CA LEU A 759 -17.40 -55.33 45.64
C LEU A 759 -17.68 -53.86 45.32
N VAL A 760 -16.64 -53.06 45.23
CA VAL A 760 -16.72 -51.63 44.90
C VAL A 760 -16.39 -51.46 43.42
N LYS A 761 -17.28 -50.79 42.68
CA LYS A 761 -17.01 -50.23 41.35
C LYS A 761 -16.39 -48.85 41.54
N VAL A 762 -15.32 -48.61 40.79
CA VAL A 762 -14.63 -47.32 40.68
C VAL A 762 -14.72 -46.92 39.21
N SER A 763 -15.46 -45.86 38.90
CA SER A 763 -15.74 -45.39 37.53
C SER A 763 -15.20 -43.99 37.35
N ASP A 764 -14.77 -43.63 36.15
CA ASP A 764 -14.63 -42.23 35.75
C ASP A 764 -16.00 -41.60 35.42
N HIS A 765 -15.97 -40.33 34.99
CA HIS A 765 -17.11 -39.58 34.45
C HIS A 765 -16.97 -39.27 32.95
N GLY A 766 -16.12 -40.01 32.23
CA GLY A 766 -15.71 -39.68 30.87
C GLY A 766 -16.74 -40.00 29.78
N GLN A 767 -16.41 -39.60 28.55
CA GLN A 767 -17.23 -39.78 27.35
C GLN A 767 -16.37 -40.32 26.19
N PRO A 768 -16.91 -41.18 25.29
CA PRO A 768 -18.33 -41.44 25.05
C PRO A 768 -18.99 -42.44 26.03
N GLU A 769 -18.23 -43.35 26.64
CA GLU A 769 -18.70 -44.25 27.70
C GLU A 769 -17.75 -44.17 28.90
N PRO A 770 -18.25 -44.11 30.15
CA PRO A 770 -17.39 -44.17 31.32
C PRO A 770 -16.77 -45.54 31.52
N LEU A 771 -15.45 -45.60 31.69
CA LEU A 771 -14.72 -46.81 32.00
C LEU A 771 -14.81 -47.10 33.52
N TYR A 772 -14.27 -48.25 33.94
CA TYR A 772 -14.25 -48.63 35.36
C TYR A 772 -13.34 -49.79 35.70
N SER A 773 -12.89 -49.80 36.96
CA SER A 773 -12.33 -50.95 37.67
C SER A 773 -13.29 -51.45 38.76
N THR A 774 -12.99 -52.64 39.30
CA THR A 774 -13.65 -53.15 40.51
C THR A 774 -12.65 -53.73 41.50
N VAL A 775 -12.93 -53.57 42.81
CA VAL A 775 -12.07 -54.05 43.91
C VAL A 775 -12.90 -54.72 45.00
N MET A 776 -12.32 -55.73 45.64
CA MET A 776 -12.90 -56.40 46.81
C MET A 776 -12.34 -55.82 48.10
N VAL A 777 -13.20 -55.15 48.87
CA VAL A 777 -12.89 -54.64 50.21
C VAL A 777 -13.42 -55.64 51.24
N ASN A 778 -12.54 -56.23 52.05
CA ASN A 778 -12.93 -57.24 53.05
C ASN A 778 -12.78 -56.71 54.48
N PHE A 779 -13.78 -56.98 55.31
CA PHE A 779 -13.77 -56.71 56.75
C PHE A 779 -13.93 -58.03 57.51
N PHE A 780 -13.10 -58.26 58.53
CA PHE A 780 -13.25 -59.38 59.45
C PHE A 780 -13.76 -58.86 60.79
N VAL A 781 -14.97 -59.26 61.16
CA VAL A 781 -15.67 -58.75 62.35
C VAL A 781 -15.44 -59.69 63.53
N ASN A 782 -14.50 -59.35 64.40
CA ASN A 782 -14.25 -60.06 65.66
C ASN A 782 -13.45 -59.21 66.66
N GLU A 783 -13.47 -59.60 67.93
CA GLU A 783 -12.66 -58.95 68.99
C GLU A 783 -11.14 -59.17 68.82
N THR A 784 -10.73 -60.31 68.25
CA THR A 784 -9.31 -60.68 68.07
C THR A 784 -9.10 -61.56 66.82
N VAL A 785 -7.90 -61.51 66.23
CA VAL A 785 -7.51 -62.40 65.12
C VAL A 785 -6.91 -63.69 65.71
N CYS A 786 -7.77 -64.63 66.11
CA CYS A 786 -7.31 -65.86 66.77
C CYS A 786 -6.50 -66.81 65.86
N ASN A 787 -6.61 -66.69 64.54
CA ASN A 787 -5.82 -67.45 63.57
C ASN A 787 -5.84 -66.81 62.17
N GLU A 788 -4.72 -66.20 61.74
CA GLU A 788 -4.60 -65.59 60.40
C GLU A 788 -4.80 -66.62 59.26
N SER A 789 -4.33 -67.87 59.44
CA SER A 789 -4.50 -68.92 58.41
C SER A 789 -5.97 -69.32 58.22
N TYR A 790 -6.81 -69.14 59.24
CA TYR A 790 -8.26 -69.34 59.11
C TYR A 790 -8.90 -68.21 58.29
N VAL A 791 -8.53 -66.95 58.54
CA VAL A 791 -9.05 -65.81 57.76
C VAL A 791 -8.58 -65.89 56.30
N GLN A 792 -7.31 -66.22 56.05
CA GLN A 792 -6.82 -66.51 54.70
C GLN A 792 -7.54 -67.70 54.06
N SER A 793 -7.88 -68.74 54.83
CA SER A 793 -8.69 -69.85 54.29
C SER A 793 -10.08 -69.37 53.85
N LEU A 794 -10.76 -68.50 54.61
CA LEU A 794 -12.06 -67.94 54.22
C LEU A 794 -11.94 -67.07 52.95
N LEU A 795 -10.90 -66.23 52.86
CA LEU A 795 -10.62 -65.38 51.70
C LEU A 795 -10.25 -66.15 50.42
N THR A 796 -9.84 -67.42 50.54
CA THR A 796 -9.46 -68.29 49.41
C THR A 796 -10.48 -69.40 49.11
N ARG A 797 -11.49 -69.61 49.96
CA ARG A 797 -12.40 -70.76 49.82
C ARG A 797 -13.53 -70.58 48.80
N GLU A 798 -13.84 -69.34 48.43
CA GLU A 798 -14.98 -69.02 47.57
C GLU A 798 -14.56 -68.10 46.42
N ALA A 799 -14.26 -68.72 45.29
CA ALA A 799 -14.57 -68.13 44.00
C ALA A 799 -16.11 -67.98 43.84
N ASP A 800 -16.53 -67.39 42.72
CA ASP A 800 -17.93 -67.34 42.29
C ASP A 800 -18.89 -66.58 43.22
N ILE A 801 -18.75 -65.24 43.22
CA ILE A 801 -19.88 -64.35 43.59
C ILE A 801 -20.80 -64.24 42.37
N GLU A 802 -21.76 -65.16 42.23
CA GLU A 802 -22.73 -65.19 41.13
C GLU A 802 -23.41 -63.82 40.90
N VAL A 803 -23.74 -63.52 39.65
CA VAL A 803 -24.40 -62.27 39.24
C VAL A 803 -25.91 -62.51 39.17
N GLU A 804 -26.62 -62.27 40.27
CA GLU A 804 -28.07 -62.21 40.25
C GLU A 804 -28.54 -60.84 39.76
N GLU A 805 -28.72 -60.68 38.44
CA GLU A 805 -29.39 -59.50 37.88
C GLU A 805 -30.88 -59.50 38.26
N LYS A 806 -31.24 -58.77 39.31
CA LYS A 806 -32.64 -58.40 39.59
C LYS A 806 -32.93 -57.00 39.04
N PRO A 807 -33.80 -56.86 38.02
CA PRO A 807 -34.18 -55.56 37.50
C PRO A 807 -35.02 -54.79 38.53
N TRP A 808 -34.85 -53.47 38.57
CA TRP A 808 -35.66 -52.58 39.41
C TRP A 808 -37.09 -52.51 38.87
N TYR A 809 -38.08 -52.60 39.77
CA TYR A 809 -39.50 -52.52 39.44
C TYR A 809 -40.06 -51.13 39.72
N ILE A 810 -41.02 -50.70 38.90
CA ILE A 810 -41.63 -49.37 38.96
C ILE A 810 -42.64 -49.29 40.12
N GLY A 811 -42.57 -48.23 40.93
CA GLY A 811 -43.64 -47.82 41.83
C GLY A 811 -44.60 -46.87 41.10
N GLN A 812 -45.89 -47.21 41.05
CA GLN A 812 -46.90 -46.40 40.35
C GLN A 812 -47.41 -45.22 41.19
N MET A 813 -47.55 -44.05 40.57
CA MET A 813 -48.62 -43.09 40.87
C MET A 813 -49.70 -43.14 39.77
N THR A 814 -50.85 -42.51 40.01
CA THR A 814 -52.15 -42.88 39.44
C THR A 814 -52.54 -42.22 38.11
N ASP A 815 -53.19 -43.00 37.24
CA ASP A 815 -54.23 -42.65 36.26
C ASP A 815 -54.02 -41.52 35.22
N GLY A 816 -53.10 -41.77 34.26
CA GLY A 816 -53.31 -41.68 32.79
C GLY A 816 -53.85 -40.39 32.11
N PRO A 817 -54.24 -40.45 30.82
CA PRO A 817 -53.88 -41.41 29.75
C PRO A 817 -52.59 -40.97 29.00
N GLU A 818 -51.97 -41.66 28.03
CA GLU A 818 -52.45 -42.60 27.00
C GLU A 818 -51.64 -43.92 26.92
N ARG A 819 -52.02 -44.82 25.98
CA ARG A 819 -51.47 -46.18 25.82
C ARG A 819 -50.50 -46.26 24.62
N TYR A 820 -49.32 -46.89 24.74
CA TYR A 820 -49.05 -48.34 24.53
C TYR A 820 -49.56 -48.86 23.17
N GLU A 821 -48.77 -49.60 22.37
CA GLU A 821 -48.36 -50.99 22.65
C GLU A 821 -46.85 -51.32 22.50
N LEU A 822 -46.49 -52.60 22.74
CA LEU A 822 -45.14 -53.10 23.01
C LEU A 822 -45.03 -54.61 22.66
N PHE A 823 -43.83 -55.11 22.33
CA PHE A 823 -43.45 -56.56 22.19
C PHE A 823 -44.05 -57.34 20.99
N PRO A 824 -43.61 -58.59 20.64
CA PRO A 824 -42.67 -59.48 21.35
C PRO A 824 -41.54 -60.22 20.55
N CYS A 825 -40.57 -60.74 21.33
CA CYS A 825 -39.83 -62.02 21.17
C CYS A 825 -38.64 -62.26 20.21
N ARG A 826 -37.75 -63.13 20.72
CA ARG A 826 -36.65 -63.95 20.14
C ARG A 826 -37.16 -65.03 19.14
N PRO A 827 -36.29 -65.81 18.44
CA PRO A 827 -34.95 -65.54 17.87
C PRO A 827 -34.70 -66.19 16.46
N VAL A 828 -33.46 -66.03 15.92
CA VAL A 828 -32.75 -66.98 15.00
C VAL A 828 -33.23 -67.18 13.53
N LEU A 829 -32.31 -66.79 12.61
CA LEU A 829 -32.03 -67.31 11.23
C LEU A 829 -33.04 -67.18 10.05
N ILE A 830 -32.42 -67.27 8.85
CA ILE A 830 -32.95 -67.50 7.48
C ILE A 830 -33.62 -66.32 6.74
N ALA A 831 -32.77 -65.56 6.04
CA ALA A 831 -32.85 -65.16 4.62
C ALA A 831 -34.20 -64.83 3.92
N LEU A 832 -34.21 -63.62 3.33
CA LEU A 832 -34.72 -63.27 1.99
C LEU A 832 -36.19 -63.59 1.61
N SER A 833 -37.00 -62.54 1.44
CA SER A 833 -37.60 -62.29 0.12
C SER A 833 -38.04 -60.83 -0.12
N VAL A 834 -37.75 -60.38 -1.33
CA VAL A 834 -38.30 -59.24 -2.11
C VAL A 834 -39.63 -58.65 -1.63
N THR A 835 -39.67 -57.37 -1.20
CA THR A 835 -40.63 -56.31 -1.66
C THR A 835 -40.48 -54.92 -0.98
N CYS A 836 -39.27 -54.36 -0.83
CA CYS A 836 -39.16 -52.89 -0.63
C CYS A 836 -37.93 -52.17 -1.23
N LEU A 837 -37.33 -52.74 -2.28
CA LEU A 837 -36.32 -52.04 -3.10
C LEU A 837 -36.89 -50.88 -3.97
N GLY A 838 -38.18 -50.55 -3.80
CA GLY A 838 -38.90 -49.60 -4.66
C GLY A 838 -38.73 -48.11 -4.31
N LEU A 839 -38.56 -47.76 -3.02
CA LEU A 839 -38.62 -46.35 -2.59
C LEU A 839 -37.25 -45.66 -2.53
N PHE A 840 -36.20 -46.35 -2.05
CA PHE A 840 -34.87 -45.72 -1.94
C PHE A 840 -34.22 -45.45 -3.32
N SER A 841 -34.46 -46.34 -4.29
CA SER A 841 -34.01 -46.16 -5.69
C SER A 841 -34.63 -44.91 -6.34
N LEU A 842 -35.89 -44.60 -6.00
CA LEU A 842 -36.65 -43.49 -6.58
C LEU A 842 -36.11 -42.12 -6.14
N VAL A 843 -35.69 -41.98 -4.88
CA VAL A 843 -35.12 -40.72 -4.35
C VAL A 843 -33.73 -40.44 -4.95
N VAL A 844 -32.86 -41.46 -4.98
CA VAL A 844 -31.48 -41.31 -5.49
C VAL A 844 -31.46 -41.07 -7.01
N THR A 845 -32.35 -41.71 -7.77
CA THR A 845 -32.43 -41.49 -9.24
C THR A 845 -32.99 -40.11 -9.60
N LEU A 846 -33.92 -39.55 -8.83
CA LEU A 846 -34.42 -38.19 -9.04
C LEU A 846 -33.34 -37.11 -8.83
N LEU A 847 -32.55 -37.22 -7.75
CA LEU A 847 -31.48 -36.26 -7.44
C LEU A 847 -30.33 -36.32 -8.47
N THR A 848 -29.92 -37.53 -8.88
CA THR A 848 -28.89 -37.70 -9.91
C THR A 848 -29.37 -37.26 -11.30
N TYR A 849 -30.64 -37.50 -11.66
CA TYR A 849 -31.24 -37.00 -12.91
C TYR A 849 -31.28 -35.46 -12.96
N MET A 850 -31.63 -34.81 -11.85
CA MET A 850 -31.65 -33.34 -11.74
C MET A 850 -30.26 -32.73 -11.99
N CYS A 851 -29.21 -33.29 -11.36
CA CYS A 851 -27.84 -32.80 -11.53
C CYS A 851 -27.30 -33.07 -12.94
N TYR A 852 -27.48 -34.29 -13.46
CA TYR A 852 -26.95 -34.68 -14.78
C TYR A 852 -27.59 -33.89 -15.93
N LYS A 853 -28.86 -33.49 -15.79
CA LYS A 853 -29.57 -32.65 -16.78
C LYS A 853 -29.07 -31.19 -16.82
N LYS A 854 -28.49 -30.68 -15.72
CA LYS A 854 -27.91 -29.32 -15.66
C LYS A 854 -26.48 -29.24 -16.21
N PHE A 855 -25.76 -30.37 -16.26
CA PHE A 855 -24.37 -30.43 -16.75
C PHE A 855 -24.20 -30.80 -18.25
N LYS A 856 -25.30 -30.97 -19.01
CA LYS A 856 -25.26 -31.33 -20.45
C LYS A 856 -25.96 -30.32 -21.40
N LYS A 857 -26.13 -29.09 -20.93
CA LYS A 857 -26.32 -27.84 -21.71
C LYS A 857 -25.55 -26.77 -20.92
N ILE A 858 -24.51 -26.10 -21.41
CA ILE A 858 -24.07 -25.86 -22.79
C ILE A 858 -22.56 -26.09 -22.93
N ARG A 859 -22.12 -26.66 -24.06
CA ARG A 859 -20.74 -26.58 -24.57
C ARG A 859 -20.81 -26.39 -26.09
N LYS A 860 -19.98 -25.49 -26.64
CA LYS A 860 -19.93 -24.96 -28.03
C LYS A 860 -20.81 -23.72 -28.32
N LYS A 861 -20.14 -22.68 -28.84
CA LYS A 861 -20.53 -21.61 -29.80
C LYS A 861 -21.82 -20.79 -29.53
N GLY A 862 -21.86 -19.47 -29.76
CA GLY A 862 -20.80 -18.53 -30.18
C GLY A 862 -21.34 -17.41 -31.09
N SER A 863 -20.61 -16.28 -31.18
CA SER A 863 -20.76 -15.16 -32.13
C SER A 863 -22.01 -14.25 -32.08
N GLU A 864 -21.73 -12.96 -31.81
CA GLU A 864 -22.12 -11.77 -32.62
C GLU A 864 -23.57 -11.19 -32.65
N VAL A 865 -23.61 -9.94 -33.16
CA VAL A 865 -24.76 -9.13 -33.66
C VAL A 865 -25.54 -8.23 -32.68
N GLU A 866 -24.96 -7.04 -32.48
CA GLU A 866 -25.51 -5.69 -32.72
C GLU A 866 -26.72 -5.06 -31.96
N ILE A 867 -26.56 -3.73 -31.87
CA ILE A 867 -27.41 -2.66 -31.31
C ILE A 867 -28.70 -2.45 -32.14
N PRO A 868 -29.78 -1.89 -31.55
CA PRO A 868 -30.04 -0.46 -31.76
C PRO A 868 -30.52 0.27 -30.48
N LEU A 869 -30.00 1.45 -30.12
CA LEU A 869 -30.24 2.78 -30.73
C LEU A 869 -31.71 3.23 -30.74
N LYS A 870 -32.12 4.06 -29.75
CA LYS A 870 -32.44 5.49 -29.97
C LYS A 870 -32.93 6.28 -28.73
N THR A 871 -32.24 7.39 -28.44
CA THR A 871 -32.73 8.78 -28.22
C THR A 871 -34.00 9.06 -27.37
N LYS A 872 -34.12 10.18 -26.63
CA LYS A 872 -33.73 11.56 -27.00
C LYS A 872 -33.79 12.50 -25.75
N ASN A 873 -32.99 13.58 -25.76
CA ASN A 873 -33.26 15.01 -25.40
C ASN A 873 -34.36 15.40 -24.36
N ASP A 874 -34.30 16.54 -23.66
CA ASP A 874 -33.43 17.74 -23.81
C ASP A 874 -33.39 18.64 -22.55
N SER A 875 -32.36 19.47 -22.46
CA SER A 875 -32.35 20.82 -21.84
C SER A 875 -32.62 21.02 -20.33
N ALA A 876 -32.44 22.22 -19.72
CA ALA A 876 -31.31 23.18 -19.73
C ALA A 876 -31.59 24.38 -18.78
N LYS A 877 -30.53 25.01 -18.24
CA LYS A 877 -30.48 26.44 -17.76
C LYS A 877 -31.32 26.83 -16.52
N THR A 878 -31.11 27.95 -15.78
CA THR A 878 -29.92 28.83 -15.51
C THR A 878 -30.26 29.88 -14.42
N ILE A 879 -29.34 30.15 -13.48
CA ILE A 879 -29.10 31.37 -12.64
C ILE A 879 -30.30 32.12 -12.01
N ASN A 880 -30.25 32.36 -10.69
CA ASN A 880 -30.42 33.64 -9.94
C ASN A 880 -30.61 33.36 -8.43
N ARG A 881 -30.28 34.23 -7.44
CA ARG A 881 -29.30 35.34 -7.28
C ARG A 881 -29.39 35.87 -5.83
N LYS A 882 -28.31 36.47 -5.30
CA LYS A 882 -28.26 37.41 -4.14
C LYS A 882 -28.63 36.85 -2.73
N LEU A 883 -28.35 37.54 -1.61
CA LEU A 883 -27.21 38.37 -1.13
C LEU A 883 -27.48 38.82 0.34
N ARG A 884 -26.42 39.16 1.09
CA ARG A 884 -26.33 39.70 2.48
C ARG A 884 -26.03 38.63 3.56
N GLN A 885 -25.02 38.70 4.45
CA GLN A 885 -24.15 39.77 5.05
C GLN A 885 -24.71 40.39 6.36
N VAL A 886 -23.80 40.70 7.31
CA VAL A 886 -24.00 41.41 8.61
C VAL A 886 -24.58 40.49 9.73
N SER A 887 -24.04 40.37 10.95
CA SER A 887 -22.80 40.88 11.59
C SER A 887 -22.41 40.10 12.86
N ASN A 888 -21.19 40.37 13.34
CA ASN A 888 -20.61 40.14 14.68
C ASN A 888 -21.59 39.95 15.85
N ILE A 889 -21.27 38.98 16.72
CA ILE A 889 -20.80 39.26 18.09
C ILE A 889 -19.41 38.63 18.20
#